data_AF-A0A6N8ETV9-F1
#
_entry.id   AF-A0A6N8ETV9-F1
#
_cell.length_a   1.000
_cell.length_b   1.000
_cell.length_c   1.000
_cell.angle_alpha   90.00
_cell.angle_beta   90.00
_cell.angle_gamma   90.00
#
_symmetry.space_group_name_H-M   'P 1'
#
loop_
_entity.id
_entity.type
_entity.pdbx_description
1 polymer ?
#
loop_
_entity_poly.entity_id
_entity_poly.type
_entity_poly.pdbx_seq_one_letter_code
_entity_poly.pdbx_strand_id
1 'polypeptide(L)'
;MRKVSLTVAAAVMAVSALAPMPSQTWAAATTKKTNLTQNQATVHTLASLPPVKITAKSLVRLSDVNILTLDGESILTYTLTIQNKDNKTIDLLDYWSKVKTTSGTTYSTSLMTKDKDKKKLAAGSSTTLTYTARIANHIKPQNLIFQVVKWDFSQPEYEALKGQFKIPANYLTSTPANQSKTLWIADARVKAKVGQVTSYVSGDYKNISVLLNMTNVGYKLFEDPKMKFVIRSSAGASYLMTADATTSVDYKIQPKDTKTLHLMAQIPKKIELSNMELQVALDDETAKQSLPIATMQLPGGGDNTMAVKPNVQKFIQAGNGKIAVKVTNAVANKNDLKHELSVRFAIRNTSGMTITLPKYQFELQTSDGYRLPIKTPALENMTLQPLEETFITLSVTVPADISILNPRLFMNLPPAEDSKEKIVYPVAVFALPTVHTAEKMIGNKQYIQTKNGVFGVTLSSLQKLPWIDGDLISAKITINNDDVKTAQLPELIGALQVDSVKLAEGTKLIFTQPDRLIGAGMSMDVYVIAKVPSYLDFNRLQVDLLEKIGEESTNWIQLSNTGAIPEVAGIAKGASFTLDTPGRKQELGMLRSHIYSGPSSDLVYTELDVRNLEEHQIDLSQFVGAFQTFDGRTYKASVSQIDTPAGPEEKSVVAVWAKIPKQVSISDMKLIVGEGITDNKLTPVKGEPTGYINAAALELDISNPKANKKLRDLKLFPYELTVKNVETSLSSSSMNLSFTYDLTRNREYTIGEFGHKYLFEIENSSGRVFEKEFAPETDLLLKDGGRAGISVTDSVYGDLTEDDDFRLNVYDLFQGHKIKLGSQKFYYDETDKDE
;
A
#
# COMPACT_ATOMS: atom_id res chain seq x y z
N MET A 1 13.85 3.25 -46.68
CA MET A 1 13.69 4.39 -47.61
C MET A 1 12.57 5.31 -47.15
N ARG A 2 12.89 6.48 -46.58
CA ARG A 2 12.27 7.80 -46.84
C ARG A 2 13.00 8.85 -45.97
N LYS A 3 13.38 9.95 -46.63
CA LYS A 3 14.31 11.03 -46.22
C LYS A 3 13.63 11.99 -45.21
N VAL A 4 14.29 12.37 -44.11
CA VAL A 4 15.12 13.59 -43.84
C VAL A 4 14.41 14.93 -44.03
N SER A 5 14.38 15.73 -42.96
CA SER A 5 14.67 17.18 -42.98
C SER A 5 14.99 17.71 -41.57
N LEU A 6 16.26 18.12 -41.37
CA LEU A 6 16.75 18.96 -40.27
C LEU A 6 16.64 20.42 -40.71
N THR A 7 16.28 21.32 -39.78
CA THR A 7 16.33 22.78 -40.01
C THR A 7 17.28 23.43 -39.01
N VAL A 8 18.30 24.10 -39.55
CA VAL A 8 19.30 24.94 -38.90
C VAL A 8 18.86 26.40 -39.07
N ALA A 9 19.02 27.24 -38.05
CA ALA A 9 18.85 28.69 -38.17
C ALA A 9 20.16 29.42 -37.86
N ALA A 10 20.56 30.28 -38.79
CA ALA A 10 21.85 30.96 -38.88
C ALA A 10 21.85 32.37 -38.29
N ALA A 11 23.04 32.84 -37.97
CA ALA A 11 23.37 34.18 -37.49
C ALA A 11 23.38 35.23 -38.62
N VAL A 12 23.13 36.49 -38.27
CA VAL A 12 23.44 37.67 -39.12
C VAL A 12 24.14 38.73 -38.27
N MET A 13 25.33 39.14 -38.73
CA MET A 13 26.09 40.31 -38.30
C MET A 13 25.74 41.52 -39.18
N ALA A 14 25.80 42.73 -38.62
CA ALA A 14 25.89 43.98 -39.38
C ALA A 14 26.96 44.89 -38.75
N VAL A 15 27.76 45.53 -39.61
CA VAL A 15 28.97 46.34 -39.34
C VAL A 15 28.80 47.74 -39.97
N SER A 16 29.56 48.72 -39.47
CA SER A 16 29.98 50.04 -40.03
C SER A 16 29.18 51.28 -39.57
N ALA A 17 29.72 52.50 -39.42
CA ALA A 17 31.07 53.06 -39.24
C ALA A 17 30.98 54.57 -38.86
N LEU A 18 31.95 55.04 -38.05
CA LEU A 18 32.60 56.37 -37.86
C LEU A 18 32.02 57.75 -38.29
N ALA A 19 31.93 58.65 -37.28
CA ALA A 19 32.38 60.09 -37.15
C ALA A 19 31.75 61.22 -38.03
N PRO A 20 31.90 62.55 -37.73
CA PRO A 20 32.57 63.31 -36.64
C PRO A 20 31.64 64.38 -35.95
N MET A 21 31.98 65.11 -34.87
CA MET A 21 32.62 66.46 -34.81
C MET A 21 32.33 67.12 -33.41
N PRO A 22 32.84 68.33 -33.03
CA PRO A 22 33.53 68.57 -31.75
C PRO A 22 32.93 69.62 -30.78
N SER A 23 33.56 69.69 -29.60
CA SER A 23 33.75 70.82 -28.65
C SER A 23 32.65 71.87 -28.39
N GLN A 24 32.17 71.96 -27.14
CA GLN A 24 32.36 73.12 -26.25
C GLN A 24 31.74 72.92 -24.86
N THR A 25 32.27 73.66 -23.89
CA THR A 25 32.20 73.48 -22.43
C THR A 25 31.11 74.28 -21.71
N TRP A 26 30.66 73.68 -20.59
CA TRP A 26 30.16 74.25 -19.32
C TRP A 26 28.81 74.99 -19.26
N ALA A 27 27.86 74.42 -18.48
CA ALA A 27 27.50 74.93 -17.15
C ALA A 27 26.68 73.90 -16.34
N ALA A 28 26.79 74.01 -15.02
CA ALA A 28 26.52 72.98 -14.01
C ALA A 28 25.04 72.71 -13.70
N ALA A 29 24.75 71.44 -13.36
CA ALA A 29 23.73 71.09 -12.37
C ALA A 29 24.27 69.98 -11.47
N THR A 30 24.36 70.29 -10.19
CA THR A 30 24.87 69.48 -9.08
C THR A 30 24.05 68.21 -8.85
N THR A 31 24.65 67.04 -9.10
CA THR A 31 24.19 65.74 -8.57
C THR A 31 25.07 65.31 -7.40
N LYS A 32 24.41 65.04 -6.27
CA LYS A 32 25.00 64.46 -5.05
C LYS A 32 25.89 63.26 -5.38
N LYS A 33 27.17 63.35 -5.03
CA LYS A 33 28.06 62.18 -4.93
C LYS A 33 27.60 61.31 -3.77
N THR A 34 26.90 60.22 -4.07
CA THR A 34 26.79 59.08 -3.17
C THR A 34 28.16 58.40 -3.17
N ASN A 35 28.87 58.47 -2.05
CA ASN A 35 30.08 57.69 -1.84
C ASN A 35 29.74 56.21 -1.93
N LEU A 36 30.07 55.57 -3.05
CA LEU A 36 30.18 54.12 -3.13
C LEU A 36 31.40 53.71 -2.33
N THR A 37 31.19 53.29 -1.09
CA THR A 37 32.16 52.48 -0.35
C THR A 37 32.38 51.19 -1.16
N GLN A 38 33.54 51.06 -1.80
CA GLN A 38 34.01 49.78 -2.33
C GLN A 38 34.04 48.77 -1.18
N ASN A 39 33.09 47.84 -1.19
CA ASN A 39 33.06 46.73 -0.25
C ASN A 39 34.25 45.81 -0.60
N GLN A 40 35.30 45.79 0.24
CA GLN A 40 36.45 44.91 0.04
C GLN A 40 35.98 43.45 -0.02
N ALA A 41 36.37 42.73 -1.09
CA ALA A 41 36.04 41.31 -1.25
C ALA A 41 36.54 40.48 -0.07
N THR A 42 35.72 39.56 0.45
CA THR A 42 36.05 38.71 1.59
C THR A 42 37.21 37.76 1.26
N VAL A 43 38.17 37.61 2.17
CA VAL A 43 39.39 36.79 1.97
C VAL A 43 39.29 35.52 2.80
N HIS A 44 39.48 34.34 2.19
CA HIS A 44 39.40 33.04 2.87
C HIS A 44 40.74 32.31 2.99
N THR A 45 41.85 32.99 2.68
CA THR A 45 43.21 32.42 2.72
C THR A 45 44.20 33.39 3.31
N LEU A 46 45.16 32.87 4.07
CA LEU A 46 46.29 33.62 4.63
C LEU A 46 47.52 33.60 3.72
N ALA A 47 47.45 32.90 2.57
CA ALA A 47 48.59 32.69 1.68
C ALA A 47 49.18 34.00 1.10
N SER A 48 48.37 35.06 1.02
CA SER A 48 48.80 36.39 0.56
C SER A 48 49.51 37.22 1.64
N LEU A 49 49.54 36.76 2.90
CA LEU A 49 50.29 37.44 3.94
C LEU A 49 51.79 37.36 3.66
N PRO A 50 52.54 38.48 3.82
CA PRO A 50 53.97 38.46 3.62
C PRO A 50 54.64 37.50 4.62
N PRO A 51 55.58 36.65 4.18
CA PRO A 51 56.31 35.77 5.08
C PRO A 51 57.23 36.57 6.01
N VAL A 52 57.41 36.09 7.23
CA VAL A 52 58.40 36.62 8.18
C VAL A 52 59.75 35.95 7.92
N LYS A 53 60.80 36.74 7.72
CA LYS A 53 62.18 36.23 7.61
C LYS A 53 62.74 35.94 8.99
N ILE A 54 63.15 34.70 9.24
CA ILE A 54 63.81 34.30 10.50
C ILE A 54 65.34 34.27 10.38
N THR A 55 65.84 34.13 9.15
CA THR A 55 67.25 34.30 8.77
C THR A 55 67.31 35.10 7.46
N ALA A 56 68.49 35.20 6.83
CA ALA A 56 68.63 35.84 5.51
C ALA A 56 67.80 35.15 4.41
N LYS A 57 67.63 33.81 4.47
CA LYS A 57 66.93 33.03 3.43
C LYS A 57 65.68 32.30 3.92
N SER A 58 65.63 31.93 5.19
CA SER A 58 64.55 31.11 5.76
C SER A 58 63.34 31.93 6.20
N LEU A 59 62.15 31.36 6.00
CA LEU A 59 60.87 32.06 6.02
C LEU A 59 59.86 31.32 6.89
N VAL A 60 59.03 32.08 7.59
CA VAL A 60 57.86 31.60 8.33
C VAL A 60 56.59 32.18 7.70
N ARG A 61 55.54 31.37 7.60
CA ARG A 61 54.21 31.77 7.12
C ARG A 61 53.12 31.34 8.09
N LEU A 62 52.22 32.25 8.43
CA LEU A 62 50.95 31.90 9.08
C LEU A 62 50.05 31.21 8.04
N SER A 63 49.74 29.94 8.27
CA SER A 63 49.10 29.08 7.26
C SER A 63 47.66 28.72 7.62
N ASP A 64 47.34 28.70 8.92
CA ASP A 64 46.00 28.37 9.40
C ASP A 64 45.73 29.05 10.74
N VAL A 65 44.47 29.41 10.99
CA VAL A 65 43.98 30.04 12.23
C VAL A 65 42.54 29.60 12.45
N ASN A 66 42.25 29.01 13.60
CA ASN A 66 40.91 28.58 13.99
C ASN A 66 40.63 28.94 15.46
N ILE A 67 39.36 29.19 15.77
CA ILE A 67 38.89 29.45 17.14
C ILE A 67 37.67 28.57 17.38
N LEU A 68 37.68 27.83 18.49
CA LEU A 68 36.56 27.03 19.00
C LEU A 68 36.10 27.64 20.30
N THR A 69 34.80 27.85 20.44
CA THR A 69 34.17 28.23 21.71
C THR A 69 33.21 27.13 22.11
N LEU A 70 33.52 26.44 23.21
CA LEU A 70 32.73 25.35 23.77
C LEU A 70 32.75 25.45 25.30
N ASP A 71 31.61 25.24 25.95
CA ASP A 71 31.45 25.30 27.41
C ASP A 71 31.99 26.58 28.07
N GLY A 72 31.93 27.70 27.35
CA GLY A 72 32.40 29.00 27.83
C GLY A 72 33.91 29.23 27.74
N GLU A 73 34.69 28.27 27.24
CA GLU A 73 36.12 28.44 26.94
C GLU A 73 36.34 28.68 25.45
N SER A 74 37.24 29.61 25.10
CA SER A 74 37.67 29.83 23.71
C SER A 74 39.13 29.44 23.50
N ILE A 75 39.36 28.50 22.59
CA ILE A 75 40.68 27.99 22.25
C ILE A 75 41.03 28.44 20.83
N LEU A 76 42.13 29.18 20.74
CA LEU A 76 42.80 29.54 19.49
C LEU A 76 43.76 28.43 19.10
N THR A 77 43.74 28.03 17.84
CA THR A 77 44.77 27.18 17.21
C THR A 77 45.28 27.88 15.96
N TYR A 78 46.60 27.95 15.78
CA TYR A 78 47.19 28.52 14.57
C TYR A 78 48.46 27.78 14.16
N THR A 79 48.74 27.75 12.87
CA THR A 79 49.86 26.98 12.30
C THR A 79 50.86 27.89 11.61
N LEU A 80 52.13 27.75 12.00
CA LEU A 80 53.26 28.37 11.33
C LEU A 80 53.97 27.34 10.44
N THR A 81 54.06 27.63 9.14
CA THR A 81 54.89 26.86 8.20
C THR A 81 56.27 27.49 8.12
N ILE A 82 57.29 26.73 8.50
CA ILE A 82 58.69 27.15 8.53
C ILE A 82 59.40 26.49 7.36
N GLN A 83 60.07 27.29 6.54
CA GLN A 83 60.86 26.85 5.40
C GLN A 83 62.33 27.18 5.65
N ASN A 84 63.17 26.16 5.80
CA ASN A 84 64.61 26.32 5.90
C ASN A 84 65.21 26.38 4.50
N LYS A 85 65.53 27.59 4.03
CA LYS A 85 66.22 27.80 2.74
C LYS A 85 67.70 28.12 2.91
N ASP A 86 68.22 27.97 4.13
CA ASP A 86 69.65 28.04 4.39
C ASP A 86 70.33 26.70 4.07
N ASN A 87 71.65 26.71 4.08
CA ASN A 87 72.49 25.52 3.92
C ASN A 87 72.84 24.83 5.26
N LYS A 88 72.23 25.27 6.37
CA LYS A 88 72.46 24.74 7.72
C LYS A 88 71.13 24.40 8.38
N THR A 89 71.16 23.45 9.31
CA THR A 89 70.01 23.10 10.14
C THR A 89 69.60 24.28 11.03
N ILE A 90 68.29 24.54 11.13
CA ILE A 90 67.72 25.51 12.06
C ILE A 90 67.30 24.76 13.33
N ASP A 91 67.72 25.26 14.49
CA ASP A 91 67.15 24.83 15.77
C ASP A 91 65.81 25.52 15.95
N LEU A 92 64.73 24.74 16.08
CA LEU A 92 63.38 25.27 16.25
C LEU A 92 63.11 25.69 17.70
N LEU A 93 63.91 25.25 18.66
CA LEU A 93 63.82 25.70 20.06
C LEU A 93 64.23 27.17 20.23
N ASP A 94 65.05 27.68 19.31
CA ASP A 94 65.44 29.09 19.27
C ASP A 94 64.26 30.02 18.95
N TYR A 95 63.16 29.49 18.39
CA TYR A 95 62.04 30.27 17.88
C TYR A 95 60.71 29.86 18.51
N TRP A 96 59.88 30.84 18.83
CA TRP A 96 58.50 30.59 19.25
C TRP A 96 57.59 31.69 18.73
N SER A 97 56.31 31.55 19.06
CA SER A 97 55.29 32.51 18.68
C SER A 97 54.66 33.13 19.92
N LYS A 98 54.30 34.41 19.85
CA LYS A 98 53.45 35.09 20.85
C LYS A 98 52.20 35.60 20.16
N VAL A 99 51.05 35.51 20.83
CA VAL A 99 49.80 36.07 20.33
C VAL A 99 49.42 37.27 21.19
N LYS A 100 49.12 38.40 20.54
CA LYS A 100 48.61 39.60 21.21
C LYS A 100 47.34 40.10 20.53
N THR A 101 46.44 40.71 21.29
CA THR A 101 45.34 41.46 20.69
C THR A 101 45.86 42.74 20.06
N THR A 102 45.09 43.32 19.13
CA THR A 102 45.35 44.68 18.61
C THR A 102 45.28 45.75 19.69
N SER A 103 44.64 45.47 20.84
CA SER A 103 44.61 46.31 22.04
C SER A 103 45.81 46.09 22.99
N GLY A 104 46.68 45.12 22.73
CA GLY A 104 47.93 44.89 23.48
C GLY A 104 47.91 43.75 24.50
N THR A 105 46.75 43.13 24.77
CA THR A 105 46.65 41.96 25.68
C THR A 105 47.42 40.78 25.10
N THR A 106 48.33 40.20 25.88
CA THR A 106 49.16 39.06 25.44
C THR A 106 48.57 37.75 25.94
N TYR A 107 48.50 36.74 25.06
CA TYR A 107 48.07 35.38 25.38
C TYR A 107 49.26 34.44 25.42
N SER A 108 49.30 33.57 26.44
CA SER A 108 50.28 32.49 26.51
C SER A 108 49.95 31.42 25.48
N THR A 109 50.95 31.02 24.70
CA THR A 109 50.80 30.04 23.62
C THR A 109 51.67 28.83 23.89
N SER A 110 51.15 27.64 23.61
CA SER A 110 51.86 26.38 23.75
C SER A 110 51.90 25.64 22.41
N LEU A 111 52.97 24.90 22.14
CA LEU A 111 52.98 23.96 21.01
C LEU A 111 52.01 22.81 21.28
N MET A 112 51.26 22.41 20.25
CA MET A 112 50.44 21.21 20.27
C MET A 112 51.33 19.98 20.53
N THR A 113 50.82 18.98 21.25
CA THR A 113 51.65 17.89 21.78
C THR A 113 52.47 17.19 20.68
N LYS A 114 51.86 16.91 19.52
CA LYS A 114 52.54 16.25 18.38
C LYS A 114 53.68 17.06 17.76
N ASP A 115 53.72 18.37 17.97
CA ASP A 115 54.72 19.27 17.39
C ASP A 115 55.86 19.57 18.37
N LYS A 116 55.76 19.18 19.65
CA LYS A 116 56.80 19.44 20.68
C LYS A 116 58.12 18.73 20.40
N ASP A 117 58.08 17.60 19.70
CA ASP A 117 59.28 16.83 19.35
C ASP A 117 60.00 17.37 18.11
N LYS A 118 59.40 18.33 17.39
CA LYS A 118 60.01 19.00 16.22
C LYS A 118 61.03 20.04 16.68
N LYS A 119 62.20 19.59 17.13
CA LYS A 119 63.26 20.45 17.69
C LYS A 119 64.21 21.01 16.63
N LYS A 120 64.36 20.37 15.46
CA LYS A 120 65.32 20.78 14.43
C LYS A 120 64.70 20.70 13.04
N LEU A 121 65.16 21.57 12.13
CA LEU A 121 64.73 21.61 10.73
C LEU A 121 65.94 21.58 9.80
N ALA A 122 66.10 20.50 9.04
CA ALA A 122 67.23 20.30 8.13
C ALA A 122 67.25 21.36 7.00
N ALA A 123 68.44 21.60 6.44
CA ALA A 123 68.63 22.50 5.30
C ALA A 123 67.75 22.09 4.11
N GLY A 124 67.15 23.07 3.42
CA GLY A 124 66.27 22.86 2.26
C GLY A 124 64.88 22.27 2.57
N SER A 125 64.58 21.95 3.84
CA SER A 125 63.32 21.30 4.23
C SER A 125 62.27 22.29 4.75
N SER A 126 61.05 21.81 4.98
CA SER A 126 59.95 22.60 5.55
C SER A 126 59.20 21.78 6.59
N THR A 127 58.69 22.44 7.63
CA THR A 127 57.85 21.82 8.65
C THR A 127 56.72 22.77 9.06
N THR A 128 55.74 22.24 9.78
CA THR A 128 54.65 23.01 10.39
C THR A 128 54.70 22.87 11.90
N LEU A 129 54.50 23.98 12.60
CA LEU A 129 54.33 24.05 14.05
C LEU A 129 52.95 24.64 14.37
N THR A 130 52.14 23.88 15.09
CA THR A 130 50.80 24.26 15.51
C THR A 130 50.85 24.72 16.96
N TYR A 131 50.36 25.93 17.21
CA TYR A 131 50.31 26.54 18.53
C TYR A 131 48.86 26.67 18.98
N THR A 132 48.65 26.57 20.29
CA THR A 132 47.35 26.71 20.95
C THR A 132 47.42 27.81 22.00
N ALA A 133 46.30 28.51 22.23
CA ALA A 133 46.17 29.50 23.31
C ALA A 133 44.72 29.58 23.79
N ARG A 134 44.53 29.81 25.09
CA ARG A 134 43.22 30.16 25.65
C ARG A 134 43.01 31.67 25.52
N ILE A 135 41.91 32.07 24.89
CA ILE A 135 41.59 33.47 24.58
C ILE A 135 40.22 33.84 25.14
N ALA A 136 39.91 35.14 25.20
CA ALA A 136 38.59 35.59 25.64
C ALA A 136 37.52 35.35 24.56
N ASN A 137 36.28 35.06 24.97
CA ASN A 137 35.21 34.58 24.07
C ASN A 137 34.77 35.56 22.98
N HIS A 138 35.02 36.86 23.14
CA HIS A 138 34.66 37.88 22.15
C HIS A 138 35.74 38.12 21.09
N ILE A 139 36.91 37.49 21.24
CA ILE A 139 38.06 37.73 20.37
C ILE A 139 37.86 37.00 19.04
N LYS A 140 37.96 37.75 17.95
CA LYS A 140 37.95 37.22 16.59
C LYS A 140 39.38 37.15 16.04
N PRO A 141 39.63 36.35 14.98
CA PRO A 141 40.96 36.23 14.38
C PRO A 141 41.56 37.59 13.96
N GLN A 142 40.73 38.51 13.45
CA GLN A 142 41.18 39.84 12.99
C GLN A 142 41.63 40.75 14.15
N ASN A 143 41.27 40.41 15.39
CA ASN A 143 41.72 41.12 16.59
C ASN A 143 43.09 40.65 17.07
N LEU A 144 43.72 39.67 16.39
CA LEU A 144 44.96 39.03 16.84
C LEU A 144 46.15 39.38 15.95
N ILE A 145 47.31 39.50 16.59
CA ILE A 145 48.63 39.67 16.00
C ILE A 145 49.49 38.48 16.42
N PHE A 146 50.07 37.78 15.45
CA PHE A 146 50.91 36.61 15.66
C PHE A 146 52.37 37.00 15.46
N GLN A 147 53.15 37.03 16.54
CA GLN A 147 54.54 37.46 16.54
C GLN A 147 55.46 36.24 16.47
N VAL A 148 56.47 36.28 15.61
CA VAL A 148 57.55 35.29 15.57
C VAL A 148 58.73 35.87 16.34
N VAL A 149 59.15 35.18 17.40
CA VAL A 149 60.18 35.62 18.34
C VAL A 149 61.34 34.63 18.32
N LYS A 150 62.55 35.12 18.54
CA LYS A 150 63.76 34.32 18.71
C LYS A 150 64.43 34.64 20.04
N TRP A 151 65.07 33.66 20.67
CA TRP A 151 66.03 33.91 21.74
C TRP A 151 67.15 34.81 21.24
N ASP A 152 67.41 35.87 21.98
CA ASP A 152 68.52 36.80 21.76
C ASP A 152 68.99 37.32 23.13
N PHE A 153 70.04 36.68 23.66
CA PHE A 153 70.58 37.01 24.97
C PHE A 153 71.18 38.42 25.07
N SER A 154 71.24 39.17 23.96
CA SER A 154 71.66 40.58 23.94
C SER A 154 70.51 41.58 24.12
N GLN A 155 69.25 41.13 24.09
CA GLN A 155 68.06 41.99 24.21
C GLN A 155 67.45 41.94 25.61
N PRO A 156 66.69 42.99 26.02
CA PRO A 156 65.84 42.92 27.21
C PRO A 156 64.89 41.71 27.13
N GLU A 157 64.69 41.04 28.26
CA GLU A 157 63.89 39.79 28.36
C GLU A 157 64.45 38.61 27.53
N TYR A 158 65.63 38.78 26.93
CA TYR A 158 66.29 37.82 26.03
C TYR A 158 65.50 37.49 24.76
N GLU A 159 64.62 38.38 24.31
CA GLU A 159 63.73 38.13 23.17
C GLU A 159 63.96 39.11 22.01
N ALA A 160 64.11 38.59 20.79
CA ALA A 160 64.13 39.39 19.56
C ALA A 160 62.91 39.09 18.68
N LEU A 161 62.08 40.10 18.43
CA LEU A 161 60.98 40.03 17.45
C LEU A 161 61.54 39.93 16.03
N LYS A 162 61.25 38.84 15.32
CA LYS A 162 61.64 38.65 13.91
C LYS A 162 60.60 39.17 12.92
N GLY A 163 59.34 39.21 13.34
CA GLY A 163 58.26 39.79 12.56
C GLY A 163 56.90 39.40 13.11
N GLN A 164 55.84 39.85 12.44
CA GLN A 164 54.48 39.61 12.88
C GLN A 164 53.51 39.47 11.72
N PHE A 165 52.46 38.69 11.92
CA PHE A 165 51.33 38.55 10.99
C PHE A 165 50.13 39.31 11.56
N LYS A 166 49.58 40.23 10.76
CA LYS A 166 48.31 40.89 11.04
C LYS A 166 47.25 40.29 10.13
N ILE A 167 46.14 39.86 10.71
CA ILE A 167 45.03 39.29 9.94
C ILE A 167 44.23 40.43 9.29
N PRO A 168 43.92 40.35 7.97
CA PRO A 168 43.11 41.35 7.30
C PRO A 168 41.69 41.46 7.90
N ALA A 169 41.13 42.67 7.93
CA ALA A 169 39.80 42.91 8.50
C ALA A 169 38.67 42.13 7.79
N ASN A 170 38.85 41.84 6.50
CA ASN A 170 37.94 41.08 5.64
C ASN A 170 38.25 39.57 5.59
N TYR A 171 39.15 39.06 6.44
CA TYR A 171 39.47 37.63 6.48
C TYR A 171 38.35 36.83 7.17
N LEU A 172 37.94 35.71 6.61
CA LEU A 172 37.09 34.72 7.27
C LEU A 172 37.84 33.39 7.38
N THR A 173 37.83 32.81 8.58
CA THR A 173 38.45 31.50 8.85
C THR A 173 37.69 30.34 8.22
N SER A 174 36.41 30.54 7.90
CA SER A 174 35.58 29.50 7.32
C SER A 174 35.87 29.29 5.84
N THR A 175 36.03 28.02 5.47
CA THR A 175 36.10 27.62 4.07
C THR A 175 34.74 27.85 3.42
N PRO A 176 34.64 28.54 2.28
CA PRO A 176 33.37 28.81 1.62
C PRO A 176 32.57 27.53 1.33
N ALA A 177 31.25 27.66 1.33
CA ALA A 177 30.38 26.55 0.95
C ALA A 177 30.77 25.99 -0.44
N ASN A 178 30.60 24.68 -0.62
CA ASN A 178 30.97 23.92 -1.82
C ASN A 178 32.47 23.81 -2.12
N GLN A 179 33.36 24.44 -1.34
CA GLN A 179 34.80 24.26 -1.43
C GLN A 179 35.31 23.20 -0.44
N SER A 180 36.48 22.63 -0.73
CA SER A 180 37.12 21.64 0.14
C SER A 180 38.26 22.26 0.94
N LYS A 181 38.36 21.97 2.23
CA LYS A 181 39.53 22.26 3.06
C LYS A 181 40.45 21.05 3.10
N THR A 182 41.75 21.26 2.86
CA THR A 182 42.75 20.19 3.08
C THR A 182 43.19 20.21 4.53
N LEU A 183 43.00 19.10 5.23
CA LEU A 183 43.39 18.87 6.62
C LEU A 183 44.64 18.00 6.67
N TRP A 184 45.52 18.30 7.61
CA TRP A 184 46.71 17.53 7.91
C TRP A 184 46.56 16.88 9.29
N ILE A 185 46.15 15.62 9.31
CA ILE A 185 45.80 14.87 10.53
C ILE A 185 46.58 13.57 10.53
N ALA A 186 47.27 13.25 11.63
CA ALA A 186 48.05 12.01 11.80
C ALA A 186 48.94 11.66 10.58
N ASP A 187 49.69 12.65 10.07
CA ASP A 187 50.54 12.54 8.87
C ASP A 187 49.82 12.18 7.55
N ALA A 188 48.49 12.21 7.54
CA ALA A 188 47.67 12.06 6.34
C ALA A 188 47.13 13.41 5.86
N ARG A 189 46.97 13.53 4.54
CA ARG A 189 46.32 14.66 3.89
C ARG A 189 44.90 14.26 3.50
N VAL A 190 43.91 14.92 4.08
CA VAL A 190 42.50 14.62 3.80
C VAL A 190 41.79 15.88 3.35
N LYS A 191 41.11 15.83 2.21
CA LYS A 191 40.21 16.90 1.78
C LYS A 191 38.84 16.68 2.41
N ALA A 192 38.43 17.61 3.26
CA ALA A 192 37.10 17.67 3.84
C ALA A 192 36.24 18.65 3.03
N LYS A 193 35.03 18.24 2.65
CA LYS A 193 34.05 19.09 1.96
C LYS A 193 32.68 18.82 2.52
N VAL A 194 31.99 19.88 2.95
CA VAL A 194 30.56 19.81 3.26
C VAL A 194 29.81 19.47 1.98
N GLY A 195 29.11 18.34 1.99
CA GLY A 195 28.25 17.88 0.92
C GLY A 195 26.87 18.48 1.05
N GLN A 196 25.90 17.65 1.48
CA GLN A 196 24.51 18.06 1.66
C GLN A 196 24.25 18.45 3.12
N VAL A 197 23.43 19.49 3.31
CA VAL A 197 22.87 19.86 4.61
C VAL A 197 21.35 19.78 4.50
N THR A 198 20.72 19.13 5.47
CA THR A 198 19.26 19.02 5.57
C THR A 198 18.84 19.30 7.00
N SER A 199 17.75 20.02 7.18
CA SER A 199 17.17 20.24 8.51
C SER A 199 15.71 19.84 8.53
N TYR A 200 15.19 19.43 9.69
CA TYR A 200 13.77 19.20 9.92
C TYR A 200 13.36 19.56 11.35
N VAL A 201 12.11 19.97 11.53
CA VAL A 201 11.57 20.31 12.86
C VAL A 201 11.06 19.05 13.56
N SER A 202 11.37 18.93 14.85
CA SER A 202 10.86 17.88 15.73
C SER A 202 10.66 18.46 17.14
N GLY A 203 9.40 18.63 17.55
CA GLY A 203 9.06 19.29 18.81
C GLY A 203 9.67 20.69 18.93
N ASP A 204 10.39 20.92 20.02
CA ASP A 204 11.07 22.19 20.33
C ASP A 204 12.43 22.38 19.65
N TYR A 205 12.86 21.41 18.85
CA TYR A 205 14.16 21.39 18.19
C TYR A 205 14.06 21.31 16.67
N LYS A 206 15.03 21.90 15.98
CA LYS A 206 15.42 21.67 14.59
C LYS A 206 16.57 20.67 14.59
N ASN A 207 16.35 19.51 14.01
CA ASN A 207 17.42 18.55 13.76
C ASN A 207 18.14 18.94 12.47
N ILE A 208 19.47 19.00 12.50
CA ILE A 208 20.29 19.30 11.33
C ILE A 208 21.17 18.10 11.05
N SER A 209 21.09 17.58 9.83
CA SER A 209 22.00 16.57 9.31
C SER A 209 22.97 17.19 8.30
N VAL A 210 24.25 16.85 8.44
CA VAL A 210 25.33 17.29 7.56
C VAL A 210 26.06 16.07 7.04
N LEU A 211 26.17 15.97 5.71
CA LEU A 211 27.04 15.00 5.04
C LEU A 211 28.42 15.62 4.84
N LEU A 212 29.46 15.06 5.45
CA LEU A 212 30.84 15.50 5.30
C LEU A 212 31.62 14.51 4.44
N ASN A 213 32.04 14.93 3.25
CA ASN A 213 32.87 14.11 2.37
C ASN A 213 34.34 14.27 2.75
N MET A 214 35.01 13.15 3.02
CA MET A 214 36.41 13.07 3.36
C MET A 214 37.14 12.24 2.30
N THR A 215 38.00 12.90 1.52
CA THR A 215 38.81 12.25 0.49
C THR A 215 40.26 12.18 0.96
N ASN A 216 40.81 10.97 1.08
CA ASN A 216 42.21 10.78 1.41
C ASN A 216 43.06 11.07 0.17
N VAL A 217 43.78 12.20 0.18
CA VAL A 217 44.68 12.60 -0.91
C VAL A 217 46.16 12.29 -0.59
N GLY A 218 46.41 11.60 0.51
CA GLY A 218 47.71 11.07 0.88
C GLY A 218 47.99 9.70 0.26
N TYR A 219 49.12 9.13 0.66
CA TYR A 219 49.60 7.81 0.21
C TYR A 219 49.47 6.72 1.29
N LYS A 220 49.04 7.09 2.50
CA LYS A 220 48.84 6.17 3.64
C LYS A 220 47.35 6.00 3.92
N LEU A 221 46.98 4.87 4.52
CA LEU A 221 45.65 4.65 5.10
C LEU A 221 45.32 5.77 6.10
N PHE A 222 44.12 6.34 5.99
CA PHE A 222 43.61 7.28 6.98
C PHE A 222 42.59 6.58 7.85
N GLU A 223 42.86 6.46 9.14
CA GLU A 223 41.97 5.87 10.14
C GLU A 223 41.32 6.99 10.97
N ASP A 224 40.09 6.76 11.45
CA ASP A 224 39.33 7.71 12.25
C ASP A 224 40.13 8.21 13.46
N PRO A 225 40.51 9.51 13.50
CA PRO A 225 41.28 10.08 14.59
C PRO A 225 40.38 10.58 15.73
N LYS A 226 39.13 10.08 15.82
CA LYS A 226 38.13 10.47 16.82
C LYS A 226 37.84 11.97 16.81
N MET A 227 37.54 12.50 15.62
CA MET A 227 37.21 13.92 15.46
C MET A 227 35.91 14.30 16.16
N LYS A 228 35.86 15.53 16.69
CA LYS A 228 34.64 16.18 17.17
C LYS A 228 34.11 17.16 16.13
N PHE A 229 32.79 17.19 16.00
CA PHE A 229 32.09 18.04 15.05
C PHE A 229 31.13 18.96 15.80
N VAL A 230 31.16 20.26 15.49
CA VAL A 230 30.32 21.27 16.16
C VAL A 230 29.66 22.14 15.11
N ILE A 231 28.35 22.34 15.19
CA ILE A 231 27.66 23.38 14.42
C ILE A 231 27.69 24.68 15.20
N ARG A 232 28.13 25.75 14.56
CA ARG A 232 28.08 27.11 15.07
C ARG A 232 26.98 27.90 14.35
N SER A 233 26.05 28.49 15.10
CA SER A 233 25.03 29.38 14.57
C SER A 233 25.61 30.74 14.17
N SER A 234 24.87 31.51 13.37
CA SER A 234 25.24 32.89 13.00
C SER A 234 25.38 33.82 14.22
N ALA A 235 24.64 33.53 15.30
CA ALA A 235 24.75 34.23 16.59
C ALA A 235 25.94 33.75 17.46
N GLY A 236 26.71 32.76 17.00
CA GLY A 236 27.89 32.24 17.69
C GLY A 236 27.64 31.13 18.71
N ALA A 237 26.41 30.63 18.82
CA ALA A 237 26.10 29.48 19.68
C ALA A 237 26.63 28.18 19.06
N SER A 238 27.25 27.32 19.88
CA SER A 238 27.86 26.06 19.47
C SER A 238 27.00 24.87 19.91
N TYR A 239 26.80 23.91 19.00
CA TYR A 239 26.04 22.67 19.22
C TYR A 239 26.89 21.48 18.79
N LEU A 240 27.19 20.57 19.71
CA LEU A 240 27.92 19.34 19.41
C LEU A 240 27.10 18.48 18.44
N MET A 241 27.76 17.91 17.43
CA MET A 241 27.14 16.96 16.52
C MET A 241 27.51 15.53 16.91
N THR A 242 26.56 14.63 16.74
CA THR A 242 26.73 13.19 16.86
C THR A 242 26.98 12.60 15.48
N ALA A 243 28.01 11.75 15.35
CA ALA A 243 28.27 10.99 14.13
C ALA A 243 27.44 9.68 14.12
N ASP A 244 27.00 9.24 12.95
CA ASP A 244 26.34 7.95 12.77
C ASP A 244 27.27 6.80 13.21
N ALA A 245 26.84 6.07 14.24
CA ALA A 245 27.60 4.97 14.83
C ALA A 245 27.80 3.76 13.91
N THR A 246 27.03 3.64 12.81
CA THR A 246 27.14 2.51 11.89
C THR A 246 28.09 2.78 10.73
N THR A 247 28.14 4.02 10.23
CA THR A 247 28.89 4.37 9.01
C THR A 247 30.00 5.39 9.21
N SER A 248 29.98 6.12 10.33
CA SER A 248 30.74 7.37 10.53
C SER A 248 31.65 7.37 11.78
N VAL A 249 31.84 6.22 12.40
CA VAL A 249 32.82 5.97 13.47
C VAL A 249 33.77 4.84 13.06
N ASP A 250 35.01 4.84 13.56
CA ASP A 250 36.01 3.78 13.32
C ASP A 250 36.26 3.50 11.82
N TYR A 251 36.03 4.50 10.98
CA TYR A 251 36.14 4.39 9.54
C TYR A 251 37.61 4.38 9.09
N LYS A 252 37.83 3.79 7.92
CA LYS A 252 39.12 3.76 7.23
C LYS A 252 38.94 4.25 5.81
N ILE A 253 39.84 5.13 5.36
CA ILE A 253 39.82 5.71 4.01
C ILE A 253 41.14 5.36 3.31
N GLN A 254 41.06 4.52 2.28
CA GLN A 254 42.22 4.14 1.47
C GLN A 254 42.79 5.34 0.70
N PRO A 255 44.07 5.31 0.28
CA PRO A 255 44.63 6.34 -0.59
C PRO A 255 43.75 6.59 -1.83
N LYS A 256 43.44 7.86 -2.09
CA LYS A 256 42.55 8.34 -3.19
C LYS A 256 41.07 7.98 -3.04
N ASP A 257 40.67 7.28 -1.97
CA ASP A 257 39.28 6.93 -1.71
C ASP A 257 38.52 8.07 -0.99
N THR A 258 37.18 8.02 -1.03
CA THR A 258 36.30 9.00 -0.38
C THR A 258 35.27 8.31 0.50
N LYS A 259 35.19 8.76 1.76
CA LYS A 259 34.14 8.37 2.70
C LYS A 259 33.22 9.57 2.99
N THR A 260 31.92 9.31 3.09
CA THR A 260 30.95 10.31 3.56
C THR A 260 30.62 10.00 5.02
N LEU A 261 30.83 10.99 5.89
CA LEU A 261 30.38 10.95 7.28
C LEU A 261 29.00 11.60 7.40
N HIS A 262 28.12 10.98 8.18
CA HIS A 262 26.78 11.42 8.50
C HIS A 262 26.78 12.00 9.90
N LEU A 263 26.54 13.30 10.01
CA LEU A 263 26.58 14.05 11.27
C LEU A 263 25.19 14.61 11.56
N MET A 264 24.78 14.64 12.83
CA MET A 264 23.49 15.22 13.24
C MET A 264 23.60 16.04 14.52
N ALA A 265 22.82 17.12 14.64
CA ALA A 265 22.69 17.90 15.87
C ALA A 265 21.24 18.34 16.09
N GLN A 266 20.84 18.49 17.36
CA GLN A 266 19.59 19.11 17.75
C GLN A 266 19.83 20.57 18.13
N ILE A 267 19.13 21.48 17.46
CA ILE A 267 19.26 22.93 17.69
C ILE A 267 17.89 23.47 18.09
N PRO A 268 17.76 24.26 19.17
CA PRO A 268 16.47 24.82 19.56
C PRO A 268 15.76 25.55 18.41
N LYS A 269 14.44 25.37 18.28
CA LYS A 269 13.64 25.86 17.14
C LYS A 269 13.75 27.38 16.91
N LYS A 270 13.98 28.15 17.98
CA LYS A 270 14.17 29.61 17.96
C LYS A 270 15.45 30.08 17.25
N ILE A 271 16.40 29.18 16.99
CA ILE A 271 17.67 29.53 16.34
C ILE A 271 17.48 29.52 14.82
N GLU A 272 17.98 30.58 14.17
CA GLU A 272 18.00 30.71 12.71
C GLU A 272 19.07 29.80 12.10
N LEU A 273 18.75 29.14 10.99
CA LEU A 273 19.64 28.19 10.32
C LEU A 273 20.54 28.83 9.23
N SER A 274 20.42 30.15 9.03
CA SER A 274 21.21 30.86 8.04
C SER A 274 22.66 31.02 8.49
N ASN A 275 23.59 30.98 7.53
CA ASN A 275 25.02 31.24 7.74
C ASN A 275 25.68 30.40 8.84
N MET A 276 25.22 29.17 9.03
CA MET A 276 25.82 28.22 9.96
C MET A 276 27.17 27.71 9.46
N GLU A 277 28.01 27.30 10.41
CA GLU A 277 29.34 26.77 10.12
C GLU A 277 29.56 25.42 10.82
N LEU A 278 30.19 24.47 10.13
CA LEU A 278 30.70 23.24 10.70
C LEU A 278 32.14 23.45 11.17
N GLN A 279 32.39 23.25 12.45
CA GLN A 279 33.72 23.23 13.05
C GLN A 279 34.16 21.79 13.27
N VAL A 280 35.40 21.48 12.91
CA VAL A 280 36.05 20.18 13.13
C VAL A 280 37.15 20.38 14.15
N ALA A 281 37.14 19.56 15.19
CA ALA A 281 38.12 19.58 16.27
C ALA A 281 38.75 18.19 16.49
N LEU A 282 39.97 18.18 17.00
CA LEU A 282 40.68 16.98 17.44
C LEU A 282 40.96 17.09 18.93
N ASP A 283 40.78 16.01 19.66
CA ASP A 283 41.21 15.95 21.05
C ASP A 283 42.73 15.75 21.13
N ASP A 284 43.40 16.59 21.91
CA ASP A 284 44.75 16.35 22.37
C ASP A 284 44.64 15.67 23.74
N GLU A 285 44.72 14.33 23.76
CA GLU A 285 44.55 13.53 24.98
C GLU A 285 45.57 13.90 26.07
N THR A 286 46.78 14.29 25.66
CA THR A 286 47.84 14.70 26.60
C THR A 286 47.52 16.06 27.22
N ALA A 287 46.99 17.00 26.43
CA ALA A 287 46.58 18.32 26.91
C ALA A 287 45.16 18.35 27.51
N LYS A 288 44.39 17.26 27.37
CA LYS A 288 42.96 17.14 27.73
C LYS A 288 42.10 18.28 27.16
N GLN A 289 42.32 18.63 25.90
CA GLN A 289 41.64 19.77 25.25
C GLN A 289 41.22 19.43 23.82
N SER A 290 40.07 19.95 23.39
CA SER A 290 39.60 19.87 22.00
C SER A 290 40.12 21.05 21.18
N LEU A 291 40.90 20.77 20.15
CA LEU A 291 41.59 21.77 19.32
C LEU A 291 40.91 21.91 17.95
N PRO A 292 40.41 23.11 17.56
CA PRO A 292 39.83 23.31 16.25
C PRO A 292 40.87 23.25 15.14
N ILE A 293 40.59 22.46 14.12
CA ILE A 293 41.49 22.29 12.96
C ILE A 293 40.87 22.81 11.65
N ALA A 294 39.56 23.00 11.60
CA ALA A 294 38.89 23.60 10.46
C ALA A 294 37.53 24.18 10.80
N THR A 295 37.13 25.19 10.05
CA THR A 295 35.76 25.69 9.97
C THR A 295 35.33 25.71 8.51
N MET A 296 34.12 25.25 8.22
CA MET A 296 33.53 25.20 6.88
C MET A 296 32.13 25.80 6.91
N GLN A 297 31.80 26.67 5.96
CA GLN A 297 30.46 27.21 5.83
C GLN A 297 29.51 26.11 5.35
N LEU A 298 28.33 26.04 5.96
CA LEU A 298 27.27 25.20 5.45
C LEU A 298 26.66 25.88 4.20
N PRO A 299 26.43 25.15 3.09
CA PRO A 299 25.66 25.68 1.97
C PRO A 299 24.30 26.14 2.49
N GLY A 300 23.91 27.38 2.16
CA GLY A 300 22.78 28.10 2.78
C GLY A 300 21.60 27.21 3.13
N GLY A 301 21.44 26.95 4.43
CA GLY A 301 20.35 26.18 4.99
C GLY A 301 19.09 27.04 4.99
N GLY A 302 18.42 27.16 3.85
CA GLY A 302 17.00 27.49 3.86
C GLY A 302 16.25 26.45 4.71
N ASP A 303 15.08 26.78 5.24
CA ASP A 303 14.16 25.89 5.99
C ASP A 303 13.65 24.67 5.17
N ASN A 304 14.37 24.28 4.14
CA ASN A 304 14.04 23.22 3.22
C ASN A 304 14.61 21.89 3.72
N THR A 305 13.81 21.19 4.54
CA THR A 305 13.48 19.81 4.14
C THR A 305 12.91 19.91 2.73
N MET A 306 13.72 19.75 1.67
CA MET A 306 13.12 19.31 0.41
C MET A 306 12.76 17.85 0.62
N ALA A 307 11.64 17.62 1.31
CA ALA A 307 11.03 16.32 1.38
C ALA A 307 10.94 15.81 -0.05
N VAL A 308 11.37 14.58 -0.28
CA VAL A 308 11.36 13.97 -1.60
C VAL A 308 9.93 14.05 -2.10
N LYS A 309 9.74 14.69 -3.25
CA LYS A 309 8.40 14.90 -3.82
C LYS A 309 7.74 13.54 -4.11
N PRO A 310 6.41 13.45 -4.08
CA PRO A 310 5.71 12.23 -4.47
C PRO A 310 6.17 11.74 -5.84
N ASN A 311 6.26 10.42 -6.02
CA ASN A 311 6.70 9.74 -7.24
C ASN A 311 8.15 10.02 -7.69
N VAL A 312 8.96 10.72 -6.90
CA VAL A 312 10.39 10.94 -7.19
C VAL A 312 11.24 9.92 -6.44
N GLN A 313 12.17 9.26 -7.15
CA GLN A 313 13.10 8.31 -6.54
C GLN A 313 14.19 9.02 -5.73
N LYS A 314 14.44 8.52 -4.51
CA LYS A 314 15.58 8.86 -3.68
C LYS A 314 16.49 7.65 -3.55
N PHE A 315 17.77 7.81 -3.86
CA PHE A 315 18.78 6.78 -3.68
C PHE A 315 19.34 6.84 -2.26
N ILE A 316 19.39 5.68 -1.59
CA ILE A 316 19.86 5.50 -0.20
C ILE A 316 20.86 4.34 -0.18
N GLN A 317 21.91 4.46 0.64
CA GLN A 317 22.81 3.35 0.92
C GLN A 317 22.16 2.38 1.91
N ALA A 318 22.18 1.08 1.61
CA ALA A 318 21.59 0.02 2.43
C ALA A 318 22.58 -1.14 2.54
N GLY A 319 23.21 -1.29 3.71
CA GLY A 319 24.28 -2.27 3.89
C GLY A 319 25.47 -2.02 2.96
N ASN A 320 25.82 -3.02 2.16
CA ASN A 320 26.87 -2.97 1.14
C ASN A 320 26.37 -2.54 -0.25
N GLY A 321 25.07 -2.26 -0.41
CA GLY A 321 24.45 -1.91 -1.68
C GLY A 321 23.69 -0.58 -1.66
N LYS A 322 22.97 -0.29 -2.75
CA LYS A 322 22.17 0.92 -2.95
C LYS A 322 20.73 0.56 -3.27
N ILE A 323 19.79 1.27 -2.66
CA ILE A 323 18.37 1.21 -2.97
C ILE A 323 17.86 2.51 -3.55
N ALA A 324 16.86 2.43 -4.43
CA ALA A 324 16.00 3.54 -4.80
C ALA A 324 14.66 3.38 -4.09
N VAL A 325 14.17 4.44 -3.47
CA VAL A 325 12.90 4.45 -2.74
C VAL A 325 12.02 5.61 -3.16
N LYS A 326 10.70 5.44 -3.13
CA LYS A 326 9.71 6.49 -3.44
C LYS A 326 8.37 6.24 -2.76
N VAL A 327 7.65 7.31 -2.40
CA VAL A 327 6.22 7.26 -2.07
C VAL A 327 5.42 7.41 -3.36
N THR A 328 4.48 6.50 -3.59
CA THR A 328 3.68 6.47 -4.83
C THR A 328 2.24 6.92 -4.62
N ASN A 329 1.62 6.50 -3.52
CA ASN A 329 0.23 6.81 -3.21
C ASN A 329 0.02 6.97 -1.70
N ALA A 330 -1.03 7.70 -1.30
CA ALA A 330 -1.48 7.83 0.08
C ALA A 330 -3.01 7.92 0.12
N VAL A 331 -3.64 7.04 0.89
CA VAL A 331 -5.10 6.95 1.03
C VAL A 331 -5.44 6.96 2.51
N ALA A 332 -6.45 7.72 2.90
CA ALA A 332 -6.98 7.71 4.25
C ALA A 332 -8.42 7.17 4.27
N ASN A 333 -8.72 6.34 5.25
CA ASN A 333 -10.09 6.08 5.67
C ASN A 333 -10.37 6.88 6.95
N LYS A 334 -11.32 7.82 6.89
CA LYS A 334 -11.64 8.66 8.04
C LYS A 334 -12.71 7.99 8.90
N ASN A 335 -12.57 8.12 10.22
CA ASN A 335 -13.54 7.72 11.23
C ASN A 335 -13.71 8.86 12.23
N ASP A 336 -14.83 8.85 12.95
CA ASP A 336 -15.15 9.82 13.98
C ASP A 336 -14.12 9.82 15.12
N LEU A 337 -13.45 8.68 15.36
CA LEU A 337 -12.43 8.54 16.42
C LEU A 337 -10.98 8.56 15.92
N LYS A 338 -10.72 8.02 14.72
CA LYS A 338 -9.36 7.79 14.19
C LYS A 338 -9.35 7.69 12.66
N HIS A 339 -8.39 8.31 12.00
CA HIS A 339 -8.11 8.09 10.58
C HIS A 339 -7.11 6.94 10.42
N GLU A 340 -7.38 6.03 9.50
CA GLU A 340 -6.39 5.02 9.07
C GLU A 340 -5.75 5.50 7.77
N LEU A 341 -4.47 5.89 7.83
CA LEU A 341 -3.70 6.33 6.67
C LEU A 341 -2.82 5.19 6.16
N SER A 342 -2.95 4.88 4.88
CA SER A 342 -2.17 3.87 4.17
C SER A 342 -1.28 4.55 3.12
N VAL A 343 0.04 4.38 3.24
CA VAL A 343 1.04 4.99 2.35
C VAL A 343 1.75 3.91 1.55
N ARG A 344 1.65 3.96 0.22
CA ARG A 344 2.31 2.99 -0.67
C ARG A 344 3.75 3.41 -0.96
N PHE A 345 4.68 2.58 -0.52
CA PHE A 345 6.12 2.84 -0.59
C PHE A 345 6.80 1.79 -1.49
N ALA A 346 7.59 2.25 -2.46
CA ALA A 346 8.33 1.38 -3.36
C ALA A 346 9.81 1.36 -2.98
N ILE A 347 10.42 0.18 -3.01
CA ILE A 347 11.83 -0.06 -2.72
C ILE A 347 12.39 -0.90 -3.85
N ARG A 348 13.47 -0.42 -4.47
CA ARG A 348 14.16 -1.11 -5.56
C ARG A 348 15.65 -1.29 -5.26
N ASN A 349 16.16 -2.50 -5.41
CA ASN A 349 17.60 -2.73 -5.38
C ASN A 349 18.24 -2.19 -6.67
N THR A 350 19.21 -1.30 -6.53
CA THR A 350 19.93 -0.67 -7.67
C THR A 350 21.37 -1.16 -7.80
N SER A 351 21.76 -2.11 -6.95
CA SER A 351 23.06 -2.76 -7.00
C SER A 351 23.03 -4.05 -7.82
N GLY A 352 24.21 -4.52 -8.23
CA GLY A 352 24.37 -5.79 -8.96
C GLY A 352 24.41 -7.04 -8.07
N MET A 353 24.11 -6.92 -6.78
CA MET A 353 24.14 -8.03 -5.81
C MET A 353 22.87 -8.03 -4.96
N THR A 354 22.53 -9.18 -4.38
CA THR A 354 21.44 -9.28 -3.40
C THR A 354 21.76 -8.43 -2.17
N ILE A 355 20.78 -7.68 -1.67
CA ILE A 355 20.92 -6.85 -0.47
C ILE A 355 19.94 -7.31 0.60
N THR A 356 20.35 -7.22 1.86
CA THR A 356 19.45 -7.36 3.02
C THR A 356 19.10 -5.97 3.53
N LEU A 357 17.82 -5.66 3.63
CA LEU A 357 17.38 -4.36 4.11
C LEU A 357 17.65 -4.22 5.63
N PRO A 358 18.23 -3.10 6.07
CA PRO A 358 18.20 -2.73 7.49
C PRO A 358 16.78 -2.70 8.04
N LYS A 359 16.63 -2.87 9.35
CA LYS A 359 15.36 -2.70 10.08
C LYS A 359 14.96 -1.21 10.14
N TYR A 360 14.63 -0.64 8.99
CA TYR A 360 14.21 0.76 8.88
C TYR A 360 12.96 1.01 9.73
N GLN A 361 12.97 2.10 10.48
CA GLN A 361 11.83 2.56 11.24
C GLN A 361 11.11 3.66 10.46
N PHE A 362 9.79 3.59 10.41
CA PHE A 362 8.98 4.59 9.72
C PHE A 362 8.16 5.40 10.70
N GLU A 363 8.04 6.70 10.47
CA GLU A 363 7.18 7.58 11.25
C GLU A 363 6.39 8.50 10.31
N LEU A 364 5.12 8.73 10.60
CA LEU A 364 4.35 9.79 9.98
C LEU A 364 4.48 11.06 10.82
N GLN A 365 4.91 12.17 10.20
CA GLN A 365 4.82 13.50 10.79
C GLN A 365 3.65 14.26 10.18
N THR A 366 2.73 14.71 11.03
CA THR A 366 1.57 15.51 10.64
C THR A 366 1.93 17.00 10.56
N SER A 367 1.06 17.83 9.96
CA SER A 367 1.34 19.27 9.72
C SER A 367 1.55 20.09 11.00
N ASP A 368 0.90 19.67 12.08
CA ASP A 368 0.98 20.18 13.45
C ASP A 368 2.21 19.64 14.22
N GLY A 369 2.94 18.69 13.64
CA GLY A 369 4.26 18.27 14.12
C GLY A 369 4.28 16.99 14.97
N TYR A 370 3.14 16.34 15.21
CA TYR A 370 3.09 15.03 15.86
C TYR A 370 3.82 13.98 15.03
N ARG A 371 4.48 13.03 15.70
CA ARG A 371 5.16 11.89 15.08
C ARG A 371 4.50 10.60 15.53
N LEU A 372 4.01 9.83 14.56
CA LEU A 372 3.31 8.58 14.79
C LEU A 372 4.15 7.43 14.21
N PRO A 373 4.63 6.49 15.04
CA PRO A 373 5.43 5.38 14.56
C PRO A 373 4.59 4.42 13.71
N ILE A 374 5.20 3.88 12.67
CA ILE A 374 4.61 2.90 11.76
C ILE A 374 5.30 1.56 11.96
N LYS A 375 4.52 0.52 12.23
CA LYS A 375 5.03 -0.86 12.30
C LYS A 375 5.18 -1.43 10.90
N THR A 376 6.31 -2.06 10.61
CA THR A 376 6.63 -2.61 9.29
C THR A 376 7.17 -4.04 9.37
N PRO A 377 6.37 -5.02 9.83
CA PRO A 377 6.82 -6.40 9.97
C PRO A 377 7.27 -7.01 8.63
N ALA A 378 6.62 -6.64 7.51
CA ALA A 378 6.97 -7.09 6.16
C ALA A 378 8.39 -6.70 5.69
N LEU A 379 9.08 -5.79 6.39
CA LEU A 379 10.45 -5.41 6.08
C LEU A 379 11.50 -6.16 6.93
N GLU A 380 11.07 -6.90 7.95
CA GLU A 380 12.01 -7.61 8.82
C GLU A 380 12.72 -8.71 8.04
N ASN A 381 14.06 -8.65 8.01
CA ASN A 381 14.93 -9.60 7.29
C ASN A 381 14.66 -9.67 5.77
N MET A 382 13.99 -8.67 5.20
CA MET A 382 13.70 -8.65 3.78
C MET A 382 15.00 -8.60 2.95
N THR A 383 15.08 -9.45 1.93
CA THR A 383 16.16 -9.42 0.94
C THR A 383 15.60 -9.00 -0.42
N LEU A 384 16.42 -8.31 -1.21
CA LEU A 384 16.08 -7.89 -2.57
C LEU A 384 17.17 -8.34 -3.54
N GLN A 385 16.78 -9.09 -4.57
CA GLN A 385 17.65 -9.49 -5.69
C GLN A 385 18.08 -8.27 -6.52
N PRO A 386 19.15 -8.38 -7.33
CA PRO A 386 19.55 -7.29 -8.22
C PRO A 386 18.37 -6.80 -9.07
N LEU A 387 18.16 -5.48 -9.10
CA LEU A 387 17.08 -4.81 -9.84
C LEU A 387 15.64 -5.10 -9.37
N GLU A 388 15.44 -5.95 -8.36
CA GLU A 388 14.12 -6.25 -7.81
C GLU A 388 13.47 -5.00 -7.22
N GLU A 389 12.19 -4.77 -7.57
CA GLU A 389 11.35 -3.70 -7.05
C GLU A 389 10.14 -4.29 -6.33
N THR A 390 9.96 -3.88 -5.08
CA THR A 390 8.86 -4.32 -4.22
C THR A 390 8.09 -3.12 -3.71
N PHE A 391 6.78 -3.30 -3.56
CA PHE A 391 5.87 -2.32 -3.00
C PHE A 391 5.40 -2.82 -1.62
N ILE A 392 5.37 -1.92 -0.64
CA ILE A 392 4.80 -2.17 0.68
C ILE A 392 3.79 -1.10 1.01
N THR A 393 2.82 -1.43 1.86
CA THR A 393 1.90 -0.45 2.42
C THR A 393 2.26 -0.19 3.88
N LEU A 394 2.52 1.08 4.18
CA LEU A 394 2.81 1.60 5.50
C LEU A 394 1.50 2.13 6.10
N SER A 395 0.96 1.41 7.09
CA SER A 395 -0.32 1.75 7.71
C SER A 395 -0.12 2.42 9.07
N VAL A 396 -0.78 3.56 9.28
CA VAL A 396 -0.68 4.36 10.50
C VAL A 396 -2.06 4.84 10.94
N THR A 397 -2.33 4.70 12.23
CA THR A 397 -3.54 5.23 12.87
C THR A 397 -3.28 6.64 13.37
N VAL A 398 -4.08 7.60 12.91
CA VAL A 398 -4.01 9.01 13.28
C VAL A 398 -5.29 9.37 14.07
N PRO A 399 -5.20 9.93 15.28
CA PRO A 399 -6.38 10.46 16.00
C PRO A 399 -7.21 11.44 15.15
N ALA A 400 -8.53 11.46 15.32
CA ALA A 400 -9.44 12.22 14.45
C ALA A 400 -9.23 13.75 14.53
N ASP A 401 -8.75 14.25 15.67
CA ASP A 401 -8.44 15.65 15.97
C ASP A 401 -7.11 16.14 15.36
N ILE A 402 -6.29 15.21 14.84
CA ILE A 402 -5.01 15.53 14.21
C ILE A 402 -5.16 15.64 12.69
N SER A 403 -4.58 16.70 12.12
CA SER A 403 -4.65 16.98 10.68
C SER A 403 -3.81 16.00 9.86
N ILE A 404 -4.44 15.39 8.86
CA ILE A 404 -3.78 14.58 7.80
C ILE A 404 -3.46 15.39 6.54
N LEU A 405 -3.45 16.73 6.61
CA LEU A 405 -3.07 17.59 5.50
C LEU A 405 -1.55 17.71 5.40
N ASN A 406 -1.00 17.48 4.21
CA ASN A 406 0.44 17.58 3.92
C ASN A 406 1.37 16.85 4.91
N PRO A 407 1.06 15.61 5.36
CA PRO A 407 1.95 14.86 6.23
C PRO A 407 3.23 14.50 5.50
N ARG A 408 4.25 14.11 6.28
CA ARG A 408 5.55 13.67 5.79
C ARG A 408 5.88 12.30 6.34
N LEU A 409 6.41 11.43 5.49
CA LEU A 409 6.90 10.12 5.91
C LEU A 409 8.40 10.21 6.19
N PHE A 410 8.79 9.88 7.41
CA PHE A 410 10.18 9.72 7.82
C PHE A 410 10.56 8.25 7.70
N MET A 411 11.70 8.01 7.06
CA MET A 411 12.36 6.71 6.99
C MET A 411 13.67 6.83 7.75
N ASN A 412 13.81 6.08 8.82
CA ASN A 412 14.89 6.20 9.79
C ASN A 412 15.71 4.91 9.86
N LEU A 413 17.02 5.03 10.11
CA LEU A 413 17.85 3.88 10.46
C LEU A 413 17.51 3.36 11.86
N PRO A 414 17.68 2.06 12.13
CA PRO A 414 17.55 1.53 13.48
C PRO A 414 18.58 2.21 14.41
N PRO A 415 18.22 2.50 15.67
CA PRO A 415 19.17 3.01 16.65
C PRO A 415 20.27 1.98 16.93
N ALA A 416 21.49 2.44 17.20
CA ALA A 416 22.60 1.56 17.58
C ALA A 416 22.34 0.93 18.96
N GLU A 417 22.52 -0.40 19.06
CA GLU A 417 22.19 -1.21 20.25
C GLU A 417 22.87 -0.71 21.55
N ASP A 418 24.02 -0.04 21.46
CA ASP A 418 24.83 0.43 22.60
C ASP A 418 24.76 1.94 22.89
N SER A 419 23.91 2.70 22.18
CA SER A 419 23.86 4.16 22.34
C SER A 419 23.00 4.60 23.55
N LYS A 420 23.61 5.34 24.50
CA LYS A 420 22.91 5.95 25.66
C LYS A 420 21.91 7.03 25.24
N GLU A 421 22.12 7.67 24.09
CA GLU A 421 21.22 8.65 23.49
C GLU A 421 20.61 8.04 22.22
N LYS A 422 19.33 7.65 22.29
CA LYS A 422 18.56 7.07 21.19
C LYS A 422 18.17 8.14 20.15
N ILE A 423 19.16 8.79 19.53
CA ILE A 423 18.89 9.72 18.44
C ILE A 423 18.63 8.92 17.16
N VAL A 424 17.42 9.05 16.63
CA VAL A 424 16.96 8.35 15.43
C VAL A 424 17.28 9.20 14.20
N TYR A 425 18.06 8.64 13.27
CA TYR A 425 18.56 9.35 12.07
C TYR A 425 17.63 9.10 10.87
N PRO A 426 16.97 10.13 10.30
CA PRO A 426 16.24 9.97 9.05
C PRO A 426 17.19 9.87 7.87
N VAL A 427 17.14 8.73 7.17
CA VAL A 427 17.81 8.54 5.88
C VAL A 427 17.06 9.20 4.73
N ALA A 428 15.75 9.39 4.88
CA ALA A 428 14.93 10.15 3.96
C ALA A 428 13.66 10.69 4.62
N VAL A 429 13.18 11.81 4.09
CA VAL A 429 11.87 12.40 4.41
C VAL A 429 11.12 12.56 3.09
N PHE A 430 9.90 12.04 3.01
CA PHE A 430 9.06 12.09 1.82
C PHE A 430 7.84 12.96 2.08
N ALA A 431 7.48 13.80 1.11
CA ALA A 431 6.17 14.41 1.09
C ALA A 431 5.18 13.34 0.60
N LEU A 432 4.04 13.21 1.27
CA LEU A 432 2.97 12.35 0.76
C LEU A 432 2.25 13.06 -0.40
N PRO A 433 1.75 12.31 -1.40
CA PRO A 433 0.79 12.86 -2.36
C PRO A 433 -0.48 13.32 -1.63
N THR A 434 -1.35 14.04 -2.35
CA THR A 434 -2.67 14.41 -1.81
C THR A 434 -3.38 13.17 -1.28
N VAL A 435 -3.73 13.20 0.00
CA VAL A 435 -4.38 12.09 0.68
C VAL A 435 -5.84 12.04 0.23
N HIS A 436 -6.21 11.01 -0.52
CA HIS A 436 -7.59 10.78 -0.94
C HIS A 436 -8.36 10.04 0.15
N THR A 437 -9.64 10.38 0.34
CA THR A 437 -10.53 9.69 1.27
C THR A 437 -11.19 8.50 0.59
N ALA A 438 -11.06 7.31 1.16
CA ALA A 438 -11.69 6.08 0.66
C ALA A 438 -13.13 5.91 1.18
N GLU A 439 -13.95 6.96 1.15
CA GLU A 439 -15.37 6.91 1.56
C GLU A 439 -16.28 6.81 0.34
N LYS A 440 -17.41 6.09 0.48
CA LYS A 440 -18.40 5.86 -0.59
C LYS A 440 -17.74 5.33 -1.88
N MET A 441 -16.98 4.26 -1.73
CA MET A 441 -16.16 3.70 -2.81
C MET A 441 -16.92 2.83 -3.81
N ILE A 442 -18.22 2.61 -3.63
CA ILE A 442 -19.03 1.82 -4.58
C ILE A 442 -18.97 2.49 -5.96
N GLY A 443 -18.53 1.75 -6.98
CA GLY A 443 -18.36 2.20 -8.36
C GLY A 443 -17.13 3.07 -8.63
N ASN A 444 -16.37 3.46 -7.60
CA ASN A 444 -15.19 4.30 -7.75
C ASN A 444 -13.92 3.45 -7.99
N LYS A 445 -13.31 3.60 -9.17
CA LYS A 445 -12.08 2.90 -9.54
C LYS A 445 -10.85 3.52 -8.86
N GLN A 446 -10.04 2.68 -8.24
CA GLN A 446 -8.73 3.03 -7.66
C GLN A 446 -7.61 2.33 -8.42
N TYR A 447 -6.44 2.95 -8.50
CA TYR A 447 -5.29 2.39 -9.21
C TYR A 447 -4.22 1.92 -8.24
N ILE A 448 -3.66 0.74 -8.53
CA ILE A 448 -2.64 0.10 -7.73
C ILE A 448 -1.47 -0.34 -8.61
N GLN A 449 -0.28 0.21 -8.35
CA GLN A 449 0.93 -0.18 -9.05
C GLN A 449 1.63 -1.32 -8.30
N THR A 450 1.87 -2.43 -8.98
CA THR A 450 2.54 -3.62 -8.43
C THR A 450 3.75 -3.99 -9.28
N LYS A 451 4.52 -4.99 -8.84
CA LYS A 451 5.58 -5.60 -9.66
C LYS A 451 5.05 -6.29 -10.92
N ASN A 452 3.77 -6.69 -10.92
CA ASN A 452 3.13 -7.44 -11.99
C ASN A 452 2.37 -6.55 -12.98
N GLY A 453 2.31 -5.23 -12.75
CA GLY A 453 1.57 -4.28 -13.60
C GLY A 453 0.75 -3.29 -12.78
N VAL A 454 -0.02 -2.47 -13.48
CA VAL A 454 -0.99 -1.53 -12.89
C VAL A 454 -2.38 -2.16 -12.95
N PHE A 455 -3.00 -2.34 -11.78
CA PHE A 455 -4.38 -2.79 -11.71
C PHE A 455 -5.31 -1.64 -11.36
N GLY A 456 -6.49 -1.66 -11.96
CA GLY A 456 -7.64 -0.89 -11.53
C GLY A 456 -8.50 -1.74 -10.61
N VAL A 457 -8.94 -1.23 -9.48
CA VAL A 457 -9.75 -1.96 -8.50
C VAL A 457 -10.98 -1.14 -8.17
N THR A 458 -12.15 -1.76 -8.28
CA THR A 458 -13.45 -1.12 -8.04
C THR A 458 -14.26 -1.94 -7.05
N LEU A 459 -14.80 -1.31 -6.00
CA LEU A 459 -15.85 -1.92 -5.19
C LEU A 459 -17.14 -1.85 -5.99
N SER A 460 -17.51 -2.93 -6.66
CA SER A 460 -18.59 -2.93 -7.66
C SER A 460 -19.97 -2.98 -7.00
N SER A 461 -20.14 -3.78 -5.95
CA SER A 461 -21.39 -3.86 -5.21
C SER A 461 -21.19 -4.39 -3.79
N LEU A 462 -22.17 -4.09 -2.92
CA LEU A 462 -22.32 -4.66 -1.59
C LEU A 462 -23.70 -5.31 -1.50
N GLN A 463 -23.78 -6.51 -0.94
CA GLN A 463 -25.04 -7.21 -0.68
C GLN A 463 -25.07 -7.69 0.77
N LYS A 464 -26.23 -7.53 1.42
CA LYS A 464 -26.57 -8.18 2.68
C LYS A 464 -27.55 -9.31 2.35
N LEU A 465 -27.11 -10.55 2.52
CA LEU A 465 -27.79 -11.75 2.03
C LEU A 465 -28.22 -12.63 3.21
N PRO A 466 -29.48 -13.10 3.27
CA PRO A 466 -29.93 -13.94 4.38
C PRO A 466 -29.26 -15.31 4.40
N TRP A 467 -28.88 -15.77 5.60
CA TRP A 467 -28.34 -17.11 5.85
C TRP A 467 -28.96 -17.75 7.10
N ILE A 468 -28.70 -19.04 7.34
CA ILE A 468 -29.40 -19.81 8.37
C ILE A 468 -29.15 -19.31 9.80
N ASP A 469 -28.00 -18.70 10.03
CA ASP A 469 -27.49 -18.33 11.35
C ASP A 469 -26.94 -16.89 11.39
N GLY A 470 -27.46 -16.03 10.50
CA GLY A 470 -27.12 -14.61 10.38
C GLY A 470 -27.27 -14.11 8.95
N ASP A 471 -26.66 -12.98 8.63
CA ASP A 471 -26.56 -12.47 7.28
C ASP A 471 -25.14 -12.58 6.75
N LEU A 472 -24.99 -12.78 5.44
CA LEU A 472 -23.73 -12.70 4.73
C LEU A 472 -23.59 -11.29 4.16
N ILE A 473 -22.50 -10.62 4.49
CA ILE A 473 -22.07 -9.41 3.79
C ILE A 473 -21.15 -9.84 2.66
N SER A 474 -21.58 -9.62 1.43
CA SER A 474 -20.81 -9.91 0.22
C SER A 474 -20.38 -8.62 -0.46
N ALA A 475 -19.08 -8.42 -0.60
CA ALA A 475 -18.49 -7.30 -1.32
C ALA A 475 -17.86 -7.77 -2.63
N LYS A 476 -18.46 -7.38 -3.75
CA LYS A 476 -17.93 -7.65 -5.10
C LYS A 476 -16.86 -6.62 -5.44
N ILE A 477 -15.65 -7.09 -5.73
CA ILE A 477 -14.53 -6.25 -6.16
C ILE A 477 -14.13 -6.68 -7.57
N THR A 478 -14.18 -5.75 -8.51
CA THR A 478 -13.69 -5.96 -9.88
C THR A 478 -12.26 -5.45 -9.99
N ILE A 479 -11.35 -6.33 -10.41
CA ILE A 479 -9.93 -6.02 -10.62
C ILE A 479 -9.66 -6.05 -12.13
N ASN A 480 -9.35 -4.90 -12.71
CA ASN A 480 -9.01 -4.72 -14.11
C ASN A 480 -7.49 -4.69 -14.28
N ASN A 481 -6.97 -5.36 -15.29
CA ASN A 481 -5.58 -5.18 -15.73
C ASN A 481 -5.54 -4.09 -16.81
N ASP A 482 -5.15 -2.88 -16.41
CA ASP A 482 -5.06 -1.73 -17.31
C ASP A 482 -3.71 -1.67 -18.06
N ASP A 483 -2.85 -2.69 -17.90
CA ASP A 483 -1.60 -2.85 -18.62
C ASP A 483 -1.79 -3.55 -19.98
N VAL A 484 -0.74 -3.54 -20.81
CA VAL A 484 -0.73 -4.12 -22.16
C VAL A 484 -0.30 -5.59 -22.19
N LYS A 485 0.01 -6.19 -21.02
CA LYS A 485 0.44 -7.59 -20.88
C LYS A 485 -0.43 -8.29 -19.86
N THR A 486 -0.59 -9.61 -20.01
CA THR A 486 -1.18 -10.46 -18.98
C THR A 486 -0.40 -10.34 -17.68
N ALA A 487 -1.12 -10.19 -16.58
CA ALA A 487 -0.56 -10.05 -15.24
C ALA A 487 -1.20 -11.06 -14.29
N GLN A 488 -0.40 -11.59 -13.37
CA GLN A 488 -0.89 -12.45 -12.29
C GLN A 488 -1.18 -11.61 -11.06
N LEU A 489 -2.32 -11.82 -10.41
CA LEU A 489 -2.57 -11.21 -9.10
C LEU A 489 -1.64 -11.83 -8.03
N PRO A 490 -1.20 -11.04 -7.04
CA PRO A 490 -0.48 -11.59 -5.91
C PRO A 490 -1.36 -12.53 -5.09
N GLU A 491 -0.77 -13.21 -4.11
CA GLU A 491 -1.54 -13.98 -3.14
C GLU A 491 -2.32 -13.01 -2.24
N LEU A 492 -3.63 -12.93 -2.48
CA LEU A 492 -4.53 -12.05 -1.74
C LEU A 492 -5.35 -12.82 -0.71
N ILE A 493 -5.63 -12.16 0.41
CA ILE A 493 -6.63 -12.55 1.40
C ILE A 493 -7.61 -11.40 1.63
N GLY A 494 -8.86 -11.72 1.97
CA GLY A 494 -9.90 -10.73 2.24
C GLY A 494 -10.00 -10.45 3.74
N ALA A 495 -10.21 -9.19 4.10
CA ALA A 495 -10.60 -8.80 5.45
C ALA A 495 -11.76 -7.80 5.37
N LEU A 496 -12.66 -7.88 6.35
CA LEU A 496 -13.84 -7.02 6.42
C LEU A 496 -13.93 -6.40 7.81
N GLN A 497 -14.28 -5.12 7.85
CA GLN A 497 -14.48 -4.36 9.07
C GLN A 497 -15.83 -3.66 9.03
N VAL A 498 -16.59 -3.82 10.11
CA VAL A 498 -17.89 -3.20 10.31
C VAL A 498 -17.70 -2.11 11.36
N ASP A 499 -18.05 -0.87 11.00
CA ASP A 499 -17.73 0.35 11.75
C ASP A 499 -16.24 0.40 12.16
N SER A 500 -15.91 0.02 13.41
CA SER A 500 -14.54 -0.01 13.94
C SER A 500 -14.04 -1.40 14.33
N VAL A 501 -14.83 -2.45 14.08
CA VAL A 501 -14.57 -3.84 14.49
C VAL A 501 -14.18 -4.69 13.30
N LYS A 502 -12.97 -5.28 13.34
CA LYS A 502 -12.49 -6.21 12.31
C LYS A 502 -13.14 -7.58 12.50
N LEU A 503 -13.73 -8.12 11.43
CA LEU A 503 -14.26 -9.47 11.36
C LEU A 503 -13.13 -10.42 10.94
N ALA A 504 -12.22 -10.75 11.86
CA ALA A 504 -11.04 -11.55 11.55
C ALA A 504 -11.37 -13.03 11.33
N GLU A 505 -12.34 -13.59 12.05
CA GLU A 505 -12.75 -14.99 11.90
C GLU A 505 -13.89 -15.12 10.89
N GLY A 506 -13.76 -16.06 9.95
CA GLY A 506 -14.81 -16.39 8.99
C GLY A 506 -14.91 -15.49 7.74
N THR A 507 -14.05 -14.48 7.60
CA THR A 507 -13.96 -13.70 6.34
C THR A 507 -13.26 -14.54 5.27
N LYS A 508 -13.90 -14.69 4.12
CA LYS A 508 -13.44 -15.49 2.98
C LYS A 508 -13.23 -14.59 1.76
N LEU A 509 -12.20 -14.89 0.97
CA LEU A 509 -11.99 -14.30 -0.34
C LEU A 509 -12.29 -15.35 -1.40
N ILE A 510 -13.33 -15.11 -2.19
CA ILE A 510 -13.77 -16.01 -3.26
C ILE A 510 -13.22 -15.50 -4.58
N PHE A 511 -12.45 -16.35 -5.25
CA PHE A 511 -12.05 -16.12 -6.64
C PHE A 511 -13.06 -16.82 -7.56
N THR A 512 -13.54 -16.09 -8.57
CA THR A 512 -14.38 -16.65 -9.64
C THR A 512 -13.58 -17.54 -10.60
N GLN A 513 -12.26 -17.29 -10.70
CA GLN A 513 -11.33 -18.05 -11.52
C GLN A 513 -10.08 -18.44 -10.71
N PRO A 514 -9.62 -19.71 -10.76
CA PRO A 514 -8.57 -20.21 -9.86
C PRO A 514 -7.14 -19.79 -10.24
N ASP A 515 -6.87 -19.45 -11.50
CA ASP A 515 -5.52 -19.17 -12.02
C ASP A 515 -4.98 -17.79 -11.63
N ARG A 516 -5.87 -16.86 -11.24
CA ARG A 516 -5.55 -15.47 -10.85
C ARG A 516 -4.81 -14.70 -11.95
N LEU A 517 -5.02 -15.08 -13.21
CA LEU A 517 -4.44 -14.43 -14.38
C LEU A 517 -5.43 -13.45 -14.97
N ILE A 518 -4.97 -12.24 -15.28
CA ILE A 518 -5.80 -11.23 -15.92
C ILE A 518 -5.08 -10.77 -17.19
N GLY A 519 -5.67 -11.08 -18.35
CA GLY A 519 -5.18 -10.61 -19.65
C GLY A 519 -5.17 -9.08 -19.77
N ALA A 520 -4.46 -8.55 -20.77
CA ALA A 520 -4.43 -7.11 -21.03
C ALA A 520 -5.84 -6.57 -21.32
N GLY A 521 -6.27 -5.52 -20.60
CA GLY A 521 -7.61 -4.94 -20.71
C GLY A 521 -8.75 -5.79 -20.14
N MET A 522 -8.45 -6.98 -19.60
CA MET A 522 -9.43 -7.89 -19.01
C MET A 522 -9.65 -7.59 -17.53
N SER A 523 -10.66 -8.21 -16.93
CA SER A 523 -10.96 -8.10 -15.51
C SER A 523 -11.32 -9.43 -14.87
N MET A 524 -11.12 -9.51 -13.56
CA MET A 524 -11.59 -10.60 -12.71
C MET A 524 -12.40 -10.04 -11.55
N ASP A 525 -13.50 -10.71 -11.25
CA ASP A 525 -14.31 -10.42 -10.07
C ASP A 525 -13.88 -11.31 -8.90
N VAL A 526 -13.68 -10.71 -7.73
CA VAL A 526 -13.45 -11.38 -6.46
C VAL A 526 -14.45 -10.92 -5.42
N TYR A 527 -14.78 -11.78 -4.46
CA TYR A 527 -15.78 -11.48 -3.44
C TYR A 527 -15.18 -11.63 -2.05
N VAL A 528 -15.27 -10.57 -1.24
CA VAL A 528 -14.96 -10.65 0.20
C VAL A 528 -16.25 -10.86 0.94
N ILE A 529 -16.33 -11.95 1.70
CA ILE A 529 -17.57 -12.39 2.33
C ILE A 529 -17.33 -12.63 3.80
N ALA A 530 -18.17 -12.04 4.63
CA ALA A 530 -18.16 -12.26 6.07
C ALA A 530 -19.59 -12.45 6.58
N LYS A 531 -19.72 -13.25 7.63
CA LYS A 531 -21.00 -13.47 8.29
C LYS A 531 -21.17 -12.49 9.45
N VAL A 532 -22.35 -11.90 9.57
CA VAL A 532 -22.73 -10.99 10.65
C VAL A 532 -24.06 -11.42 11.28
N PRO A 533 -24.31 -11.12 12.57
CA PRO A 533 -25.62 -11.31 13.16
C PRO A 533 -26.69 -10.50 12.42
N SER A 534 -27.89 -11.05 12.22
CA SER A 534 -28.92 -10.38 11.41
C SER A 534 -29.50 -9.11 12.03
N TYR A 535 -29.46 -9.02 13.37
CA TYR A 535 -29.85 -7.84 14.13
C TYR A 535 -28.77 -6.73 14.16
N LEU A 536 -27.59 -6.97 13.57
CA LEU A 536 -26.52 -5.99 13.56
C LEU A 536 -26.75 -4.96 12.46
N ASP A 537 -27.04 -3.72 12.89
CA ASP A 537 -26.99 -2.54 12.05
C ASP A 537 -25.63 -1.86 12.17
N PHE A 538 -25.15 -1.29 11.07
CA PHE A 538 -23.88 -0.61 11.01
C PHE A 538 -23.91 0.52 9.98
N ASN A 539 -23.10 1.54 10.21
CA ASN A 539 -23.09 2.76 9.40
C ASN A 539 -21.95 2.78 8.39
N ARG A 540 -20.94 1.93 8.58
CA ARG A 540 -19.78 1.84 7.70
C ARG A 540 -19.33 0.42 7.50
N LEU A 541 -19.01 0.10 6.25
CA LEU A 541 -18.33 -1.12 5.86
C LEU A 541 -16.96 -0.76 5.27
N GLN A 542 -15.92 -1.44 5.70
CA GLN A 542 -14.59 -1.39 5.10
C GLN A 542 -14.23 -2.80 4.62
N VAL A 543 -13.74 -2.86 3.39
CA VAL A 543 -13.30 -4.08 2.73
C VAL A 543 -11.83 -3.91 2.36
N ASP A 544 -10.99 -4.80 2.87
CA ASP A 544 -9.56 -4.81 2.63
C ASP A 544 -9.20 -6.07 1.81
N LEU A 545 -8.38 -5.90 0.79
CA LEU A 545 -7.60 -6.98 0.22
C LEU A 545 -6.17 -6.85 0.73
N LEU A 546 -5.64 -7.90 1.32
CA LEU A 546 -4.28 -7.94 1.86
C LEU A 546 -3.40 -8.80 0.95
N GLU A 547 -2.20 -8.32 0.62
CA GLU A 547 -1.18 -9.07 -0.10
C GLU A 547 -0.29 -9.81 0.90
N LYS A 548 -0.09 -11.10 0.67
CA LYS A 548 0.82 -11.92 1.45
C LYS A 548 2.26 -11.74 0.94
N ILE A 549 3.15 -11.28 1.82
CA ILE A 549 4.59 -11.10 1.55
C ILE A 549 5.36 -11.95 2.56
N GLY A 550 5.83 -13.12 2.12
CA GLY A 550 6.42 -14.11 3.02
C GLY A 550 5.35 -14.72 3.92
N GLU A 551 5.58 -14.70 5.24
CA GLU A 551 4.61 -15.15 6.25
C GLU A 551 3.66 -14.03 6.71
N GLU A 552 3.96 -12.78 6.37
CA GLU A 552 3.20 -11.60 6.80
C GLU A 552 2.19 -11.16 5.72
N SER A 553 1.15 -10.45 6.15
CA SER A 553 0.16 -9.84 5.24
C SER A 553 0.20 -8.32 5.37
N THR A 554 0.24 -7.62 4.23
CA THR A 554 0.20 -6.16 4.16
C THR A 554 -1.04 -5.70 3.40
N ASN A 555 -1.56 -4.52 3.70
CA ASN A 555 -2.74 -3.99 3.03
C ASN A 555 -2.43 -3.73 1.54
N TRP A 556 -3.10 -4.43 0.63
CA TRP A 556 -2.96 -4.21 -0.82
C TRP A 556 -3.82 -3.02 -1.22
N ILE A 557 -5.12 -3.07 -0.89
CA ILE A 557 -6.08 -1.99 -1.13
C ILE A 557 -7.21 -2.05 -0.09
N GLN A 558 -7.69 -0.86 0.27
CA GLN A 558 -8.76 -0.63 1.25
C GLN A 558 -9.86 0.20 0.61
N LEU A 559 -11.10 -0.30 0.68
CA LEU A 559 -12.27 0.28 0.05
C LEU A 559 -13.37 0.37 1.10
N SER A 560 -13.89 1.58 1.36
CA SER A 560 -14.94 1.76 2.37
C SER A 560 -16.20 2.38 1.80
N ASN A 561 -17.34 1.99 2.36
CA ASN A 561 -18.65 2.53 2.07
C ASN A 561 -19.31 3.01 3.37
N THR A 562 -19.84 4.23 3.35
CA THR A 562 -20.61 4.80 4.46
C THR A 562 -22.08 4.89 4.06
N GLY A 563 -22.97 4.58 4.98
CA GLY A 563 -24.42 4.51 4.77
C GLY A 563 -24.95 3.08 4.65
N ALA A 564 -26.26 2.97 4.43
CA ALA A 564 -26.94 1.68 4.31
C ALA A 564 -26.43 0.87 3.11
N ILE A 565 -26.36 -0.45 3.28
CA ILE A 565 -26.13 -1.38 2.17
C ILE A 565 -27.38 -1.37 1.27
N PRO A 566 -27.23 -1.22 -0.06
CA PRO A 566 -28.37 -1.31 -0.97
C PRO A 566 -29.11 -2.64 -0.82
N GLU A 567 -30.43 -2.62 -1.01
CA GLU A 567 -31.20 -3.87 -1.10
C GLU A 567 -30.73 -4.73 -2.27
N VAL A 568 -30.93 -6.04 -2.14
CA VAL A 568 -30.65 -7.00 -3.22
C VAL A 568 -31.46 -6.60 -4.45
N ALA A 569 -30.82 -6.59 -5.62
CA ALA A 569 -31.44 -6.15 -6.87
C ALA A 569 -32.73 -6.95 -7.15
N GLY A 570 -33.85 -6.25 -7.26
CA GLY A 570 -35.15 -6.83 -7.57
C GLY A 570 -35.32 -7.09 -9.07
N ILE A 571 -35.81 -8.27 -9.43
CA ILE A 571 -36.13 -8.67 -10.79
C ILE A 571 -37.65 -8.80 -10.90
N ALA A 572 -38.24 -8.02 -11.80
CA ALA A 572 -39.69 -7.98 -11.99
C ALA A 572 -40.24 -9.32 -12.50
N LYS A 573 -41.53 -9.56 -12.27
CA LYS A 573 -42.22 -10.78 -12.74
C LYS A 573 -42.02 -11.01 -14.24
N GLY A 574 -41.59 -12.21 -14.60
CA GLY A 574 -41.35 -12.63 -15.99
C GLY A 574 -40.09 -12.06 -16.64
N ALA A 575 -39.30 -11.24 -15.93
CA ALA A 575 -37.99 -10.81 -16.40
C ALA A 575 -36.91 -11.85 -16.07
N SER A 576 -35.85 -11.89 -16.89
CA SER A 576 -34.63 -12.65 -16.63
C SER A 576 -33.53 -11.74 -16.06
N PHE A 577 -32.53 -12.35 -15.45
CA PHE A 577 -31.33 -11.70 -14.93
C PHE A 577 -30.08 -12.45 -15.40
N THR A 578 -29.05 -11.70 -15.78
CA THR A 578 -27.78 -12.26 -16.24
C THR A 578 -26.75 -12.28 -15.12
N LEU A 579 -26.22 -13.48 -14.84
CA LEU A 579 -25.02 -13.67 -14.04
C LEU A 579 -23.81 -13.56 -14.96
N ASP A 580 -23.19 -12.38 -14.99
CA ASP A 580 -22.04 -12.06 -15.84
C ASP A 580 -20.70 -12.41 -15.17
N THR A 581 -20.60 -13.62 -14.62
CA THR A 581 -19.35 -14.13 -14.03
C THR A 581 -18.41 -14.54 -15.17
N PRO A 582 -17.20 -13.96 -15.31
CA PRO A 582 -16.31 -14.28 -16.43
C PRO A 582 -15.98 -15.78 -16.54
N GLY A 583 -16.24 -16.38 -17.71
CA GLY A 583 -16.05 -17.82 -17.95
C GLY A 583 -17.17 -18.71 -17.43
N ARG A 584 -18.27 -18.11 -16.93
CA ARG A 584 -19.49 -18.78 -16.48
C ARG A 584 -20.70 -17.85 -16.64
N LYS A 585 -20.85 -17.23 -17.80
CA LYS A 585 -22.01 -16.40 -18.11
C LYS A 585 -23.26 -17.24 -18.26
N GLN A 586 -24.31 -16.88 -17.53
CA GLN A 586 -25.59 -17.58 -17.57
C GLN A 586 -26.74 -16.61 -17.33
N GLU A 587 -27.90 -16.92 -17.91
CA GLU A 587 -29.15 -16.21 -17.68
C GLU A 587 -30.05 -17.04 -16.79
N LEU A 588 -30.74 -16.38 -15.87
CA LEU A 588 -31.70 -16.96 -14.95
C LEU A 588 -33.05 -16.25 -15.10
N GLY A 589 -34.11 -17.00 -15.34
CA GLY A 589 -35.48 -16.50 -15.35
C GLY A 589 -36.40 -17.37 -14.48
N MET A 590 -37.57 -16.83 -14.13
CA MET A 590 -38.62 -17.63 -13.51
C MET A 590 -39.47 -18.26 -14.60
N LEU A 591 -39.55 -19.59 -14.60
CA LEU A 591 -40.42 -20.33 -15.50
C LEU A 591 -41.85 -20.42 -14.95
N ARG A 592 -41.99 -20.86 -13.70
CA ARG A 592 -43.29 -20.94 -13.01
C ARG A 592 -43.12 -21.03 -11.49
N SER A 593 -44.17 -20.66 -10.75
CA SER A 593 -44.24 -20.85 -9.30
C SER A 593 -45.64 -21.24 -8.87
N HIS A 594 -45.75 -22.20 -7.95
CA HIS A 594 -47.03 -22.66 -7.40
C HIS A 594 -46.88 -23.10 -5.94
N ILE A 595 -48.01 -23.35 -5.29
CA ILE A 595 -48.10 -23.71 -3.88
C ILE A 595 -48.79 -25.06 -3.73
N TYR A 596 -48.14 -26.00 -3.06
CA TYR A 596 -48.81 -27.18 -2.55
C TYR A 596 -49.36 -26.89 -1.16
N SER A 597 -50.69 -26.93 -1.00
CA SER A 597 -51.32 -26.67 0.29
C SER A 597 -51.18 -27.87 1.21
N GLY A 598 -50.66 -27.66 2.42
CA GLY A 598 -50.55 -28.70 3.46
C GLY A 598 -51.37 -28.38 4.72
N PRO A 599 -51.48 -29.32 5.67
CA PRO A 599 -52.24 -29.11 6.91
C PRO A 599 -51.56 -28.15 7.89
N SER A 600 -50.22 -28.14 7.97
CA SER A 600 -49.45 -27.31 8.88
C SER A 600 -48.57 -26.27 8.19
N SER A 601 -48.14 -26.54 6.96
CA SER A 601 -47.30 -25.66 6.14
C SER A 601 -47.69 -25.77 4.68
N ASP A 602 -47.49 -24.69 3.95
CA ASP A 602 -47.55 -24.66 2.50
C ASP A 602 -46.15 -24.85 1.90
N LEU A 603 -46.06 -25.66 0.85
CA LEU A 603 -44.82 -25.84 0.11
C LEU A 603 -44.83 -24.88 -1.08
N VAL A 604 -44.04 -23.81 -0.99
CA VAL A 604 -43.82 -22.91 -2.12
C VAL A 604 -42.76 -23.55 -3.02
N TYR A 605 -43.09 -23.73 -4.29
CA TYR A 605 -42.25 -24.37 -5.29
C TYR A 605 -42.12 -23.44 -6.50
N THR A 606 -40.90 -23.28 -6.98
CA THR A 606 -40.55 -22.42 -8.10
C THR A 606 -39.57 -23.14 -9.02
N GLU A 607 -39.82 -23.07 -10.31
CA GLU A 607 -38.89 -23.51 -11.35
C GLU A 607 -38.27 -22.30 -12.03
N LEU A 608 -36.96 -22.35 -12.18
CA LEU A 608 -36.17 -21.35 -12.87
C LEU A 608 -35.65 -21.93 -14.17
N ASP A 609 -35.65 -21.13 -15.25
CA ASP A 609 -34.92 -21.45 -16.46
C ASP A 609 -33.50 -20.87 -16.36
N VAL A 610 -32.50 -21.72 -16.55
CA VAL A 610 -31.09 -21.34 -16.57
C VAL A 610 -30.53 -21.61 -17.95
N ARG A 611 -30.00 -20.58 -18.59
CA ARG A 611 -29.40 -20.70 -19.93
C ARG A 611 -27.91 -20.41 -19.88
N ASN A 612 -27.11 -21.31 -20.46
CA ASN A 612 -25.68 -21.07 -20.67
C ASN A 612 -25.47 -20.02 -21.76
N LEU A 613 -24.81 -18.92 -21.44
CA LEU A 613 -24.47 -17.84 -22.38
C LEU A 613 -23.00 -17.86 -22.83
N GLU A 614 -22.22 -18.85 -22.41
CA GLU A 614 -20.87 -19.07 -22.91
C GLU A 614 -20.88 -19.79 -24.28
N GLU A 615 -19.87 -19.53 -25.09
CA GLU A 615 -19.70 -20.17 -26.42
C GLU A 615 -19.25 -21.64 -26.34
N HIS A 616 -19.05 -22.16 -25.11
CA HIS A 616 -18.62 -23.53 -24.85
C HIS A 616 -19.42 -24.13 -23.69
N GLN A 617 -19.28 -25.44 -23.52
CA GLN A 617 -19.94 -26.16 -22.43
C GLN A 617 -19.37 -25.75 -21.06
N ILE A 618 -20.24 -25.47 -20.09
CA ILE A 618 -19.86 -25.10 -18.72
C ILE A 618 -20.64 -25.91 -17.69
N ASP A 619 -20.05 -26.07 -16.51
CA ASP A 619 -20.83 -26.39 -15.32
C ASP A 619 -21.65 -25.15 -14.93
N LEU A 620 -22.98 -25.29 -14.87
CA LEU A 620 -23.83 -24.23 -14.33
C LEU A 620 -23.49 -23.96 -12.86
N SER A 621 -23.82 -22.77 -12.36
CA SER A 621 -23.59 -22.48 -10.94
C SER A 621 -24.44 -23.37 -10.05
N GLN A 622 -23.87 -23.81 -8.92
CA GLN A 622 -24.65 -24.46 -7.87
C GLN A 622 -25.50 -23.38 -7.20
N PHE A 623 -26.80 -23.35 -7.50
CA PHE A 623 -27.67 -22.29 -7.00
C PHE A 623 -28.05 -22.50 -5.55
N VAL A 624 -28.21 -21.38 -4.84
CA VAL A 624 -28.69 -21.32 -3.47
C VAL A 624 -29.69 -20.19 -3.36
N GLY A 625 -30.74 -20.38 -2.58
CA GLY A 625 -31.70 -19.32 -2.38
C GLY A 625 -32.50 -19.43 -1.10
N ALA A 626 -33.28 -18.39 -0.87
CA ALA A 626 -34.25 -18.29 0.19
C ALA A 626 -35.49 -17.55 -0.32
N PHE A 627 -36.66 -18.02 0.10
CA PHE A 627 -37.90 -17.31 -0.13
C PHE A 627 -38.05 -16.20 0.90
N GLN A 628 -38.31 -14.98 0.44
CA GLN A 628 -38.52 -13.80 1.27
C GLN A 628 -39.99 -13.35 1.20
N THR A 629 -40.59 -13.14 2.36
CA THR A 629 -41.96 -12.59 2.48
C THR A 629 -41.95 -11.07 2.38
N PHE A 630 -43.12 -10.46 2.17
CA PHE A 630 -43.25 -9.00 2.11
C PHE A 630 -42.73 -8.28 3.37
N ASP A 631 -42.83 -8.90 4.55
CA ASP A 631 -42.31 -8.36 5.81
C ASP A 631 -40.82 -8.67 6.06
N GLY A 632 -40.13 -9.20 5.06
CA GLY A 632 -38.68 -9.42 5.07
C GLY A 632 -38.21 -10.72 5.71
N ARG A 633 -39.11 -11.60 6.18
CA ARG A 633 -38.72 -12.91 6.73
C ARG A 633 -38.25 -13.84 5.62
N THR A 634 -37.23 -14.63 5.91
CA THR A 634 -36.57 -15.48 4.91
C THR A 634 -36.62 -16.94 5.30
N TYR A 635 -36.91 -17.80 4.33
CA TYR A 635 -36.99 -19.25 4.48
C TYR A 635 -36.00 -19.90 3.51
N LYS A 636 -34.95 -20.55 4.04
CA LYS A 636 -33.94 -21.24 3.23
C LYS A 636 -34.62 -22.23 2.28
N ALA A 637 -34.29 -22.15 1.01
CA ALA A 637 -34.82 -23.06 0.01
C ALA A 637 -33.93 -24.30 -0.15
N SER A 638 -34.57 -25.41 -0.50
CA SER A 638 -33.92 -26.57 -1.10
C SER A 638 -33.86 -26.36 -2.61
N VAL A 639 -32.80 -26.84 -3.25
CA VAL A 639 -32.55 -26.66 -4.69
C VAL A 639 -32.24 -28.01 -5.31
N SER A 640 -32.82 -28.29 -6.48
CA SER A 640 -32.44 -29.40 -7.36
C SER A 640 -32.19 -28.88 -8.77
N GLN A 641 -31.10 -29.34 -9.39
CA GLN A 641 -30.63 -28.88 -10.69
C GLN A 641 -29.93 -30.03 -11.42
N ILE A 642 -29.59 -29.82 -12.69
CA ILE A 642 -28.77 -30.78 -13.45
C ILE A 642 -27.38 -30.91 -12.82
N ASP A 643 -26.81 -32.10 -12.94
CA ASP A 643 -25.47 -32.43 -12.45
C ASP A 643 -24.44 -32.62 -13.58
N THR A 644 -24.86 -32.35 -14.81
CA THR A 644 -24.06 -32.44 -16.02
C THR A 644 -23.75 -31.05 -16.57
N PRO A 645 -22.63 -30.87 -17.28
CA PRO A 645 -22.29 -29.58 -17.87
C PRO A 645 -23.27 -29.22 -19.01
N ALA A 646 -23.69 -27.95 -19.07
CA ALA A 646 -24.61 -27.42 -20.08
C ALA A 646 -23.86 -26.87 -21.30
N GLY A 647 -24.25 -27.27 -22.51
CA GLY A 647 -23.73 -26.76 -23.78
C GLY A 647 -24.13 -25.31 -24.05
N PRO A 648 -23.58 -24.67 -25.10
CA PRO A 648 -23.92 -23.30 -25.46
C PRO A 648 -25.42 -23.15 -25.74
N GLU A 649 -26.05 -22.09 -25.21
CA GLU A 649 -27.50 -21.82 -25.32
C GLU A 649 -28.42 -22.91 -24.74
N GLU A 650 -27.87 -23.96 -24.12
CA GLU A 650 -28.65 -25.02 -23.50
C GLU A 650 -29.44 -24.47 -22.32
N LYS A 651 -30.73 -24.80 -22.27
CA LYS A 651 -31.62 -24.44 -21.17
C LYS A 651 -31.75 -25.60 -20.20
N SER A 652 -31.49 -25.31 -18.93
CA SER A 652 -31.71 -26.21 -17.81
C SER A 652 -32.83 -25.69 -16.93
N VAL A 653 -33.49 -26.59 -16.22
CA VAL A 653 -34.43 -26.23 -15.15
C VAL A 653 -33.73 -26.34 -13.79
N VAL A 654 -34.00 -25.39 -12.91
CA VAL A 654 -33.62 -25.44 -11.50
C VAL A 654 -34.89 -25.35 -10.66
N ALA A 655 -35.16 -26.40 -9.89
CA ALA A 655 -36.30 -26.47 -8.98
C ALA A 655 -35.88 -25.96 -7.59
N VAL A 656 -36.68 -25.06 -7.02
CA VAL A 656 -36.41 -24.39 -5.75
C VAL A 656 -37.66 -24.45 -4.87
N TRP A 657 -37.55 -24.90 -3.63
CA TRP A 657 -38.72 -25.03 -2.75
C TRP A 657 -38.43 -24.82 -1.26
N ALA A 658 -39.44 -24.38 -0.52
CA ALA A 658 -39.40 -24.27 0.93
C ALA A 658 -40.78 -24.51 1.56
N LYS A 659 -40.79 -25.06 2.79
CA LYS A 659 -41.99 -25.17 3.62
C LYS A 659 -42.20 -23.87 4.38
N ILE A 660 -43.35 -23.25 4.17
CA ILE A 660 -43.76 -21.98 4.77
C ILE A 660 -44.93 -22.25 5.74
N PRO A 661 -44.85 -21.84 7.01
CA PRO A 661 -45.94 -22.05 7.97
C PRO A 661 -47.25 -21.38 7.54
N LYS A 662 -48.40 -22.01 7.80
CA LYS A 662 -49.72 -21.50 7.38
C LYS A 662 -50.08 -20.08 7.86
N GLN A 663 -49.51 -19.64 8.98
CA GLN A 663 -49.72 -18.29 9.50
C GLN A 663 -48.96 -17.18 8.73
N VAL A 664 -48.08 -17.55 7.80
CA VAL A 664 -47.25 -16.61 7.04
C VAL A 664 -47.93 -16.34 5.71
N SER A 665 -48.09 -15.05 5.38
CA SER A 665 -48.60 -14.66 4.07
C SER A 665 -47.59 -15.00 2.98
N ILE A 666 -48.07 -15.67 1.94
CA ILE A 666 -47.30 -16.03 0.74
C ILE A 666 -47.56 -15.10 -0.44
N SER A 667 -48.40 -14.08 -0.25
CA SER A 667 -48.60 -13.01 -1.23
C SER A 667 -47.33 -12.18 -1.37
N ASP A 668 -47.00 -11.79 -2.61
CA ASP A 668 -45.85 -10.93 -2.94
C ASP A 668 -44.50 -11.46 -2.45
N MET A 669 -44.37 -12.77 -2.36
CA MET A 669 -43.09 -13.41 -2.05
C MET A 669 -42.07 -13.20 -3.17
N LYS A 670 -40.81 -13.05 -2.76
CA LYS A 670 -39.65 -13.01 -3.65
C LYS A 670 -38.78 -14.23 -3.42
N LEU A 671 -38.11 -14.71 -4.47
CA LEU A 671 -37.04 -15.68 -4.35
C LEU A 671 -35.70 -14.95 -4.45
N ILE A 672 -34.95 -14.91 -3.35
CA ILE A 672 -33.54 -14.49 -3.38
C ILE A 672 -32.72 -15.71 -3.80
N VAL A 673 -32.01 -15.62 -4.91
CA VAL A 673 -31.19 -16.73 -5.44
C VAL A 673 -29.86 -16.20 -5.95
N GLY A 674 -28.80 -16.95 -5.72
CA GLY A 674 -27.44 -16.62 -6.16
C GLY A 674 -26.55 -17.85 -6.31
N GLU A 675 -25.27 -17.60 -6.57
CA GLU A 675 -24.26 -18.62 -6.81
C GLU A 675 -23.64 -19.10 -5.50
N GLY A 676 -23.71 -20.40 -5.23
CA GLY A 676 -23.17 -21.01 -4.02
C GLY A 676 -21.65 -20.89 -3.92
N ILE A 677 -21.16 -20.75 -2.69
CA ILE A 677 -19.73 -20.76 -2.37
C ILE A 677 -19.40 -21.81 -1.31
N THR A 678 -18.24 -22.44 -1.45
CA THR A 678 -17.69 -23.37 -0.45
C THR A 678 -16.20 -23.07 -0.32
N ASP A 679 -15.74 -22.95 0.93
CA ASP A 679 -14.38 -22.48 1.24
C ASP A 679 -14.06 -21.13 0.57
N ASN A 680 -13.05 -21.07 -0.30
CA ASN A 680 -12.56 -19.86 -0.96
C ASN A 680 -12.89 -19.83 -2.48
N LYS A 681 -13.93 -20.55 -2.92
CA LYS A 681 -14.30 -20.71 -4.34
C LYS A 681 -15.80 -20.90 -4.51
N LEU A 682 -16.26 -20.84 -5.76
CA LEU A 682 -17.61 -21.27 -6.14
C LEU A 682 -17.84 -22.74 -5.77
N THR A 683 -19.02 -23.07 -5.29
CA THR A 683 -19.40 -24.44 -4.96
C THR A 683 -19.45 -25.28 -6.25
N PRO A 684 -18.75 -26.43 -6.31
CA PRO A 684 -18.89 -27.34 -7.44
C PRO A 684 -20.32 -27.89 -7.51
N VAL A 685 -20.74 -28.34 -8.68
CA VAL A 685 -22.03 -29.00 -8.88
C VAL A 685 -22.19 -30.16 -7.89
N LYS A 686 -23.36 -30.30 -7.26
CA LYS A 686 -23.67 -31.23 -6.14
C LYS A 686 -22.92 -30.96 -4.83
N GLY A 687 -22.06 -29.95 -4.76
CA GLY A 687 -21.40 -29.55 -3.53
C GLY A 687 -22.37 -28.86 -2.56
N GLU A 688 -22.09 -28.97 -1.26
CA GLU A 688 -22.84 -28.29 -0.20
C GLU A 688 -22.32 -26.84 -0.02
N PRO A 689 -23.15 -25.81 -0.27
CA PRO A 689 -22.75 -24.41 -0.15
C PRO A 689 -22.71 -23.94 1.31
N THR A 690 -21.68 -23.17 1.65
CA THR A 690 -21.52 -22.51 2.97
C THR A 690 -21.96 -21.04 2.95
N GLY A 691 -22.42 -20.56 1.80
CA GLY A 691 -22.96 -19.22 1.56
C GLY A 691 -23.26 -19.05 0.07
N TYR A 692 -23.49 -17.81 -0.37
CA TYR A 692 -23.69 -17.50 -1.78
C TYR A 692 -23.35 -16.04 -2.10
N ILE A 693 -23.18 -15.76 -3.39
CA ILE A 693 -22.87 -14.45 -3.97
C ILE A 693 -23.75 -14.16 -5.19
N ASN A 694 -23.61 -12.94 -5.75
CA ASN A 694 -24.31 -12.52 -6.96
C ASN A 694 -25.82 -12.77 -6.90
N ALA A 695 -26.42 -12.50 -5.75
CA ALA A 695 -27.82 -12.80 -5.57
C ALA A 695 -28.70 -11.75 -6.25
N ALA A 696 -29.86 -12.19 -6.73
CA ALA A 696 -30.96 -11.34 -7.18
C ALA A 696 -32.26 -11.78 -6.49
N ALA A 697 -33.18 -10.84 -6.31
CA ALA A 697 -34.49 -11.09 -5.70
C ALA A 697 -35.57 -11.12 -6.80
N LEU A 698 -35.98 -12.31 -7.23
CA LEU A 698 -37.00 -12.49 -8.25
C LEU A 698 -38.39 -12.36 -7.64
N GLU A 699 -39.22 -11.50 -8.21
CA GLU A 699 -40.65 -11.45 -7.90
C GLU A 699 -41.36 -12.66 -8.48
N LEU A 700 -42.13 -13.36 -7.64
CA LEU A 700 -42.80 -14.59 -8.04
C LEU A 700 -44.21 -14.33 -8.58
N ASP A 701 -44.53 -14.96 -9.70
CA ASP A 701 -45.91 -15.07 -10.19
C ASP A 701 -46.51 -16.40 -9.75
N ILE A 702 -46.99 -16.43 -8.51
CA ILE A 702 -47.48 -17.65 -7.89
C ILE A 702 -48.89 -17.96 -8.39
N SER A 703 -49.04 -19.07 -9.11
CA SER A 703 -50.34 -19.54 -9.59
C SER A 703 -50.41 -21.07 -9.58
N ASN A 704 -51.50 -21.61 -9.03
CA ASN A 704 -51.72 -23.06 -9.05
C ASN A 704 -52.33 -23.50 -10.38
N PRO A 705 -51.94 -24.67 -10.92
CA PRO A 705 -52.56 -25.20 -12.13
C PRO A 705 -54.05 -25.46 -11.90
N LYS A 706 -54.86 -25.09 -12.89
CA LYS A 706 -56.30 -25.39 -12.87
C LYS A 706 -56.51 -26.86 -13.21
N ALA A 707 -57.18 -27.60 -12.34
CA ALA A 707 -57.50 -29.00 -12.58
C ALA A 707 -58.37 -29.17 -13.84
N ASN A 708 -57.95 -30.05 -14.75
CA ASN A 708 -58.71 -30.40 -15.93
C ASN A 708 -59.94 -31.26 -15.55
N LYS A 709 -61.08 -31.00 -16.18
CA LYS A 709 -62.32 -31.80 -16.00
C LYS A 709 -62.27 -33.16 -16.72
N LYS A 710 -61.20 -33.41 -17.45
CA LYS A 710 -60.89 -34.67 -18.12
C LYS A 710 -59.45 -35.05 -17.80
N LEU A 711 -59.10 -36.33 -17.95
CA LEU A 711 -57.73 -36.79 -17.77
C LEU A 711 -56.89 -36.61 -19.05
N ARG A 712 -56.95 -35.42 -19.65
CA ARG A 712 -56.16 -35.03 -20.84
C ARG A 712 -55.28 -33.84 -20.52
N ASP A 713 -54.14 -33.73 -21.20
CA ASP A 713 -53.23 -32.59 -21.13
C ASP A 713 -52.82 -32.26 -19.68
N LEU A 714 -52.56 -33.29 -18.88
CA LEU A 714 -52.19 -33.19 -17.47
C LEU A 714 -50.73 -32.76 -17.37
N LYS A 715 -50.51 -31.48 -17.07
CA LYS A 715 -49.17 -30.85 -17.10
C LYS A 715 -48.38 -31.10 -15.83
N LEU A 716 -47.21 -31.71 -15.99
CA LEU A 716 -46.19 -31.91 -14.96
C LEU A 716 -44.83 -31.55 -15.58
N PHE A 717 -44.57 -30.25 -15.80
CA PHE A 717 -43.45 -29.79 -16.61
C PHE A 717 -42.10 -30.48 -16.24
N PRO A 718 -41.29 -30.90 -17.24
CA PRO A 718 -41.50 -30.74 -18.68
C PRO A 718 -42.41 -31.80 -19.32
N TYR A 719 -43.10 -32.60 -18.52
CA TYR A 719 -43.97 -33.68 -18.99
C TYR A 719 -45.43 -33.25 -19.18
N GLU A 720 -46.10 -33.94 -20.09
CA GLU A 720 -47.55 -33.86 -20.28
C GLU A 720 -48.12 -35.26 -20.45
N LEU A 721 -49.12 -35.59 -19.64
CA LEU A 721 -49.77 -36.90 -19.60
C LEU A 721 -51.22 -36.81 -20.06
N THR A 722 -51.61 -37.71 -20.95
CA THR A 722 -53.01 -37.95 -21.31
C THR A 722 -53.38 -39.39 -21.00
N VAL A 723 -54.44 -39.60 -20.23
CA VAL A 723 -55.00 -40.91 -19.87
C VAL A 723 -56.20 -41.22 -20.77
N LYS A 724 -56.25 -42.42 -21.33
CA LYS A 724 -57.24 -42.91 -22.30
C LYS A 724 -57.69 -44.33 -21.93
N ASN A 725 -58.87 -44.73 -22.37
CA ASN A 725 -59.39 -46.10 -22.24
C ASN A 725 -59.21 -46.65 -20.81
N VAL A 726 -59.82 -45.96 -19.84
CA VAL A 726 -59.84 -46.44 -18.46
C VAL A 726 -60.87 -47.56 -18.40
N GLU A 727 -60.41 -48.76 -18.07
CA GLU A 727 -61.18 -50.00 -17.94
C GLU A 727 -60.98 -50.54 -16.52
N THR A 728 -61.99 -51.18 -15.96
CA THR A 728 -61.96 -51.77 -14.62
C THR A 728 -62.47 -53.20 -14.64
N SER A 729 -61.95 -54.04 -13.76
CA SER A 729 -62.50 -55.37 -13.51
C SER A 729 -62.68 -55.55 -12.01
N LEU A 730 -63.90 -55.87 -11.59
CA LEU A 730 -64.22 -56.17 -10.20
C LEU A 730 -64.06 -57.66 -9.88
N SER A 731 -63.76 -57.97 -8.64
CA SER A 731 -63.88 -59.32 -8.06
C SER A 731 -64.51 -59.21 -6.67
N SER A 732 -64.77 -60.33 -6.01
CA SER A 732 -65.42 -60.37 -4.69
C SER A 732 -64.72 -59.53 -3.60
N SER A 733 -63.45 -59.16 -3.76
CA SER A 733 -62.71 -58.32 -2.82
C SER A 733 -61.58 -57.50 -3.44
N SER A 734 -61.58 -57.31 -4.76
CA SER A 734 -60.56 -56.52 -5.43
C SER A 734 -61.08 -55.80 -6.67
N MET A 735 -60.40 -54.72 -7.03
CA MET A 735 -60.63 -53.96 -8.26
C MET A 735 -59.29 -53.79 -8.96
N ASN A 736 -59.23 -54.17 -10.23
CA ASN A 736 -58.12 -53.81 -11.12
C ASN A 736 -58.60 -52.73 -12.07
N LEU A 737 -57.89 -51.61 -12.11
CA LEU A 737 -58.08 -50.55 -13.09
C LEU A 737 -56.92 -50.62 -14.07
N SER A 738 -57.20 -50.65 -15.37
CA SER A 738 -56.20 -50.54 -16.43
C SER A 738 -56.48 -49.32 -17.29
N PHE A 739 -55.45 -48.71 -17.83
CA PHE A 739 -55.59 -47.58 -18.73
C PHE A 739 -54.49 -47.54 -19.77
N THR A 740 -54.81 -46.89 -20.89
CA THR A 740 -53.80 -46.47 -21.86
C THR A 740 -53.39 -45.01 -21.63
N TYR A 741 -52.17 -44.64 -21.98
CA TYR A 741 -51.69 -43.26 -21.79
C TYR A 741 -50.74 -42.80 -22.89
N ASP A 742 -50.67 -41.48 -23.06
CA ASP A 742 -49.61 -40.82 -23.81
C ASP A 742 -48.80 -39.98 -22.84
N LEU A 743 -47.47 -40.17 -22.82
CA LEU A 743 -46.55 -39.34 -22.05
C LEU A 743 -45.56 -38.68 -23.00
N THR A 744 -45.56 -37.35 -23.01
CA THR A 744 -44.62 -36.54 -23.78
C THR A 744 -43.74 -35.70 -22.85
N ARG A 745 -42.58 -35.26 -23.35
CA ARG A 745 -41.63 -34.40 -22.63
C ARG A 745 -41.14 -33.27 -23.55
N ASN A 746 -41.15 -32.04 -23.05
CA ASN A 746 -40.48 -30.93 -23.71
C ASN A 746 -38.96 -31.12 -23.65
N ARG A 747 -38.32 -31.27 -24.82
CA ARG A 747 -36.88 -31.50 -24.98
C ARG A 747 -36.04 -30.22 -25.13
N GLU A 748 -36.67 -29.06 -25.12
CA GLU A 748 -35.96 -27.77 -25.06
C GLU A 748 -35.22 -27.58 -23.73
N TYR A 749 -35.58 -28.36 -22.70
CA TYR A 749 -35.06 -28.24 -21.35
C TYR A 749 -34.40 -29.53 -20.87
N THR A 750 -33.17 -29.38 -20.39
CA THR A 750 -32.48 -30.40 -19.60
C THR A 750 -32.92 -30.26 -18.15
N ILE A 751 -33.19 -31.39 -17.48
CA ILE A 751 -33.69 -31.40 -16.09
C ILE A 751 -32.87 -32.36 -15.26
N GLY A 752 -32.73 -32.05 -13.97
CA GLY A 752 -32.19 -32.97 -12.98
C GLY A 752 -33.27 -33.90 -12.42
N GLU A 753 -32.93 -34.62 -11.36
CA GLU A 753 -33.90 -35.42 -10.60
C GLU A 753 -34.72 -34.52 -9.68
N PHE A 754 -35.95 -34.18 -10.10
CA PHE A 754 -36.84 -33.32 -9.31
C PHE A 754 -37.82 -34.11 -8.43
N GLY A 755 -38.00 -35.42 -8.65
CA GLY A 755 -38.80 -36.26 -7.75
C GLY A 755 -40.32 -36.04 -7.81
N HIS A 756 -40.83 -35.34 -8.82
CA HIS A 756 -42.27 -35.26 -9.10
C HIS A 756 -42.82 -36.61 -9.58
N LYS A 757 -44.03 -36.95 -9.13
CA LYS A 757 -44.76 -38.16 -9.56
C LYS A 757 -46.20 -37.84 -9.88
N TYR A 758 -46.81 -38.63 -10.76
CA TYR A 758 -48.25 -38.64 -10.92
C TYR A 758 -48.86 -39.53 -9.83
N LEU A 759 -49.72 -38.97 -8.99
CA LEU A 759 -50.50 -39.72 -8.00
C LEU A 759 -51.92 -39.91 -8.52
N PHE A 760 -52.26 -41.16 -8.80
CA PHE A 760 -53.60 -41.57 -9.20
C PHE A 760 -54.38 -41.92 -7.94
N GLU A 761 -55.51 -41.26 -7.75
CA GLU A 761 -56.39 -41.43 -6.61
C GLU A 761 -57.77 -41.87 -7.10
N ILE A 762 -58.21 -43.04 -6.64
CA ILE A 762 -59.50 -43.62 -6.93
C ILE A 762 -60.40 -43.34 -5.73
N GLU A 763 -61.42 -42.51 -5.91
CA GLU A 763 -62.44 -42.19 -4.92
C GLU A 763 -63.74 -42.89 -5.32
N ASN A 764 -64.18 -43.87 -4.53
CA ASN A 764 -65.42 -44.62 -4.81
C ASN A 764 -66.67 -43.85 -4.32
N SER A 765 -67.86 -44.34 -4.69
CA SER A 765 -69.15 -43.77 -4.27
C SER A 765 -69.34 -43.68 -2.74
N SER A 766 -68.66 -44.54 -1.96
CA SER A 766 -68.66 -44.52 -0.49
C SER A 766 -67.72 -43.48 0.14
N GLY A 767 -66.91 -42.78 -0.67
CA GLY A 767 -65.89 -41.83 -0.21
C GLY A 767 -64.59 -42.48 0.27
N ARG A 768 -64.40 -43.80 0.04
CA ARG A 768 -63.10 -44.45 0.27
C ARG A 768 -62.13 -44.11 -0.86
N VAL A 769 -60.88 -43.92 -0.49
CA VAL A 769 -59.82 -43.44 -1.37
C VAL A 769 -58.67 -44.43 -1.43
N PHE A 770 -58.19 -44.71 -2.64
CA PHE A 770 -57.00 -45.53 -2.90
C PHE A 770 -56.02 -44.75 -3.78
N GLU A 771 -54.74 -44.82 -3.44
CA GLU A 771 -53.70 -44.03 -4.09
C GLU A 771 -52.60 -44.91 -4.70
N LYS A 772 -52.14 -44.54 -5.89
CA LYS A 772 -50.99 -45.16 -6.57
C LYS A 772 -50.10 -44.12 -7.22
N GLU A 773 -48.81 -44.19 -6.94
CA GLU A 773 -47.80 -43.32 -7.53
C GLU A 773 -47.23 -43.91 -8.83
N PHE A 774 -46.95 -43.03 -9.78
CA PHE A 774 -46.27 -43.32 -11.04
C PHE A 774 -45.20 -42.25 -11.33
N ALA A 775 -43.94 -42.65 -11.38
CA ALA A 775 -42.84 -41.79 -11.79
C ALA A 775 -42.73 -41.70 -13.33
N PRO A 776 -42.59 -40.50 -13.91
CA PRO A 776 -42.34 -40.34 -15.35
C PRO A 776 -40.97 -40.92 -15.72
N GLU A 777 -40.87 -41.49 -16.92
CA GLU A 777 -39.70 -42.19 -17.49
C GLU A 777 -39.26 -43.46 -16.74
N THR A 778 -39.84 -43.77 -15.57
CA THR A 778 -39.61 -45.02 -14.82
C THR A 778 -40.83 -45.94 -14.87
N ASP A 779 -41.96 -45.51 -14.31
CA ASP A 779 -43.20 -46.29 -14.29
C ASP A 779 -44.05 -46.00 -15.53
N LEU A 780 -44.08 -44.74 -15.96
CA LEU A 780 -44.70 -44.29 -17.21
C LEU A 780 -43.61 -43.90 -18.21
N LEU A 781 -43.41 -44.70 -19.25
CA LEU A 781 -42.38 -44.46 -20.27
C LEU A 781 -42.84 -43.42 -21.29
N LEU A 782 -41.90 -42.71 -21.93
CA LEU A 782 -42.20 -41.77 -23.03
C LEU A 782 -42.71 -42.51 -24.27
N LYS A 783 -44.02 -42.65 -24.42
CA LYS A 783 -44.68 -43.29 -25.57
C LYS A 783 -46.12 -42.80 -25.73
N ASP A 784 -46.62 -42.94 -26.96
CA ASP A 784 -48.03 -42.83 -27.32
C ASP A 784 -48.66 -44.23 -27.21
N GLY A 785 -49.78 -44.35 -26.49
CA GLY A 785 -50.45 -45.64 -26.27
C GLY A 785 -49.76 -46.60 -25.30
N GLY A 786 -49.06 -46.07 -24.27
CA GLY A 786 -48.60 -46.86 -23.13
C GLY A 786 -49.74 -47.53 -22.37
N ARG A 787 -49.45 -48.57 -21.57
CA ARG A 787 -50.42 -49.24 -20.69
C ARG A 787 -49.91 -49.26 -19.26
N ALA A 788 -50.78 -48.97 -18.31
CA ALA A 788 -50.52 -49.05 -16.87
C ALA A 788 -51.80 -49.46 -16.13
N GLY A 789 -51.69 -49.84 -14.87
CA GLY A 789 -52.84 -50.27 -14.09
C GLY A 789 -52.61 -50.17 -12.58
N ILE A 790 -53.71 -50.25 -11.85
CA ILE A 790 -53.81 -50.11 -10.40
C ILE A 790 -54.63 -51.29 -9.89
N SER A 791 -54.07 -52.09 -8.99
CA SER A 791 -54.77 -53.19 -8.33
C SER A 791 -55.00 -52.84 -6.87
N VAL A 792 -56.26 -52.94 -6.43
CA VAL A 792 -56.68 -52.63 -5.07
C VAL A 792 -57.42 -53.83 -4.48
N THR A 793 -57.12 -54.20 -3.24
CA THR A 793 -57.84 -55.25 -2.51
C THR A 793 -58.49 -54.64 -1.27
N ASP A 794 -59.82 -54.63 -1.23
CA ASP A 794 -60.62 -54.12 -0.11
C ASP A 794 -62.02 -54.77 -0.18
N SER A 795 -62.62 -55.09 0.97
CA SER A 795 -63.97 -55.68 1.04
C SER A 795 -65.06 -54.75 0.51
N VAL A 796 -64.82 -53.44 0.42
CA VAL A 796 -65.78 -52.47 -0.12
C VAL A 796 -66.15 -52.75 -1.58
N TYR A 797 -65.30 -53.46 -2.33
CA TYR A 797 -65.52 -53.76 -3.75
C TYR A 797 -66.45 -54.94 -4.01
N GLY A 798 -66.74 -55.78 -3.01
CA GLY A 798 -67.60 -56.96 -3.18
C GLY A 798 -69.08 -56.63 -3.40
N ASP A 799 -69.51 -55.43 -2.97
CA ASP A 799 -70.91 -54.96 -3.06
C ASP A 799 -71.14 -53.96 -4.22
N LEU A 800 -70.10 -53.65 -5.01
CA LEU A 800 -70.20 -52.67 -6.11
C LEU A 800 -70.62 -53.33 -7.43
N THR A 801 -71.34 -52.55 -8.24
CA THR A 801 -71.89 -52.96 -9.54
C THR A 801 -71.52 -51.97 -10.65
N GLU A 802 -71.88 -52.27 -11.90
CA GLU A 802 -71.66 -51.39 -13.06
C GLU A 802 -72.41 -50.05 -12.97
N ASP A 803 -73.49 -49.99 -12.18
CA ASP A 803 -74.25 -48.76 -11.91
C ASP A 803 -73.51 -47.82 -10.93
N ASP A 804 -72.54 -48.35 -10.18
CA ASP A 804 -71.73 -47.57 -9.26
C ASP A 804 -70.64 -46.80 -10.00
N ASP A 805 -70.40 -45.57 -9.55
CA ASP A 805 -69.35 -44.74 -10.10
C ASP A 805 -68.14 -44.58 -9.17
N PHE A 806 -67.02 -44.26 -9.80
CA PHE A 806 -65.83 -43.79 -9.12
C PHE A 806 -65.27 -42.56 -9.81
N ARG A 807 -64.52 -41.77 -9.06
CA ARG A 807 -63.79 -40.62 -9.57
C ARG A 807 -62.31 -40.95 -9.57
N LEU A 808 -61.69 -40.84 -10.75
CA LEU A 808 -60.25 -40.89 -10.88
C LEU A 808 -59.71 -39.47 -10.87
N ASN A 809 -58.97 -39.14 -9.80
CA ASN A 809 -58.24 -37.90 -9.68
C ASN A 809 -56.76 -38.17 -9.98
N VAL A 810 -56.11 -37.28 -10.71
CA VAL A 810 -54.66 -37.32 -10.96
C VAL A 810 -54.03 -36.06 -10.38
N TYR A 811 -53.01 -36.25 -9.54
CA TYR A 811 -52.29 -35.18 -8.88
C TYR A 811 -50.81 -35.18 -9.28
N ASP A 812 -50.18 -34.01 -9.20
CA ASP A 812 -48.74 -33.85 -9.06
C ASP A 812 -48.39 -34.05 -7.59
N LEU A 813 -47.61 -35.09 -7.29
CA LEU A 813 -47.09 -35.39 -5.97
C LEU A 813 -45.62 -35.00 -5.89
N PHE A 814 -45.30 -34.12 -4.94
CA PHE A 814 -43.95 -33.66 -4.67
C PHE A 814 -43.74 -33.48 -3.16
N GLN A 815 -42.67 -34.08 -2.60
CA GLN A 815 -42.31 -33.99 -1.18
C GLN A 815 -43.50 -34.27 -0.23
N GLY A 816 -44.33 -35.25 -0.56
CA GLY A 816 -45.53 -35.64 0.21
C GLY A 816 -46.71 -34.68 0.12
N HIS A 817 -46.65 -33.65 -0.72
CA HIS A 817 -47.75 -32.72 -0.98
C HIS A 817 -48.30 -32.93 -2.39
N LYS A 818 -49.61 -32.73 -2.58
CA LYS A 818 -50.29 -32.99 -3.86
C LYS A 818 -51.06 -31.78 -4.40
N ILE A 819 -50.97 -31.56 -5.72
CA ILE A 819 -51.78 -30.58 -6.46
C ILE A 819 -52.60 -31.30 -7.52
N LYS A 820 -53.91 -31.05 -7.58
CA LYS A 820 -54.82 -31.73 -8.51
C LYS A 820 -54.57 -31.23 -9.95
N LEU A 821 -54.18 -32.14 -10.84
CA LEU A 821 -53.99 -31.87 -12.27
C LEU A 821 -55.25 -32.14 -13.08
N GLY A 822 -55.99 -33.19 -12.73
CA GLY A 822 -57.19 -33.59 -13.45
C GLY A 822 -58.12 -34.47 -12.63
N SER A 823 -59.39 -34.51 -13.03
CA SER A 823 -60.41 -35.32 -12.38
C SER A 823 -61.49 -35.71 -13.38
N GLN A 824 -61.87 -36.98 -13.41
CA GLN A 824 -62.93 -37.49 -14.27
C GLN A 824 -63.70 -38.62 -13.58
N LYS A 825 -65.02 -38.64 -13.79
CA LYS A 825 -65.93 -39.70 -13.31
C LYS A 825 -65.99 -40.84 -14.33
N PHE A 826 -65.97 -42.07 -13.85
CA PHE A 826 -66.06 -43.32 -14.58
C PHE A 826 -67.05 -44.26 -13.88
N TYR A 827 -67.47 -45.31 -14.57
CA TYR A 827 -68.31 -46.38 -14.04
C TYR A 827 -67.49 -47.67 -14.02
N TYR A 828 -67.84 -48.62 -13.15
CA TYR A 828 -67.21 -49.93 -13.17
C TYR A 828 -67.68 -50.73 -14.38
N ASP A 829 -66.81 -51.56 -14.96
CA ASP A 829 -67.22 -52.45 -16.06
C ASP A 829 -67.78 -53.76 -15.51
N GLU A 830 -68.67 -54.38 -16.31
CA GLU A 830 -69.34 -55.63 -16.00
C GLU A 830 -68.32 -56.73 -15.64
N THR A 831 -68.60 -57.48 -14.58
CA THR A 831 -67.83 -58.67 -14.23
C THR A 831 -68.18 -59.73 -15.27
N ASP A 832 -67.20 -60.34 -15.95
CA ASP A 832 -67.42 -61.64 -16.58
C ASP A 832 -67.80 -62.63 -15.46
N LYS A 833 -69.09 -62.74 -15.18
CA LYS A 833 -69.67 -63.80 -14.38
C LYS A 833 -69.93 -64.96 -15.33
N ASP A 834 -68.89 -65.68 -15.76
CA ASP A 834 -69.05 -66.98 -16.39
C ASP A 834 -67.78 -67.86 -16.22
N GLU A 835 -67.73 -68.56 -15.08
CA GLU A 835 -67.55 -70.03 -14.88
C GLU A 835 -66.97 -70.39 -13.49
#